data_AF-A0AA90Q266-F1
#
_entry.id   AF-A0AA90Q266-F1
#
_cell.length_a   1.000
_cell.length_b   1.000
_cell.length_c   1.000
_cell.angle_alpha   90.00
_cell.angle_beta   90.00
_cell.angle_gamma   90.00
#
_symmetry.space_group_name_H-M   'P 1'
#
loop_
_entity.id
_entity.type
_entity.pdbx_description
1 polymer ?
#
loop_
_entity_poly.entity_id
_entity_poly.type
_entity_poly.pdbx_seq_one_letter_code
_entity_poly.pdbx_strand_id
1 'polypeptide(L)'
;MDPLPHGQSAPLTGRSAEIGALHSAFAAGGALLVAGAAGAGKSALLAQLASMAADRGGWFVSGKFDQYRHDAPSAIVQAMRALGHLLLAEPEAALVQQRERILAALDGNAGLIAAALPEFALLLGCHDATHTDPARHQARMRDAVVDLLRAVVSPARPVVMAIDDLQWAGPGALAAFHALLQDAALHGLFLVGAYRNDEVDDAHPLHPMLLRWRGCPTLEVNNLPPACLAPFLGTLLHIAPARCASLATLIGERTHGNPFDTIELVNALREEGLLSADGGVRDAAGIRAFIAQREVTDLLALRIGRLPPATRLMLQVLACLGGAVDGQVLALAAGVDARQLDPALADGLVLEAQRSLRFCHDRVQQVIYEGMPVDERQALHLAIGRRLLAHAGHETGASEQYLVLGDSLPDTPERRQVASLFGQAALHARSQADYALEERFLSAAVRLLRLDGPTPALAQAMRAWHASLYILGRHAEADQVYARIAAQESDLTGLIEASSVQINSLTSRRMLPEAIALGIALLARAGIELPDNDPDDIARRLDAITAWAYSDALDADLQRAGPIDPHVLAVGTLLHLTTMATYYADDKRLIWLLVRYQQMWIEHGPCAALLKTFGTLPILFKRHGDYRTGYAVLIKAQAIGKARGYDDEAAWLQHVFALASLHWVEPLENAIAHARQARQVLLQSGDLHYATHTYHIEIVAQLESAPTLNILAAILSEAETSARRSGNVTASRIHRSYRYLLDAARGDIDIHFPALAGDPDTLSACLARAHAALLFGDDDALARHSTAAMPLLASFAGIYPAALGYLFRALALARQAHGGDGALPELDACRDWMALRAADAPRNFAHLVTWIDAERAWATGDGAAAASLFDQGLLAMRAHRRPWHRALMTERAGLCYLAQGLQYVGSSLLAEALRLYEAWGAPAKASAMRANHAFLRTASAPARRAADAANAPLDKVDLLAVLRASQALSAETTLARLQTRACELLCSLAGATAVKLLIVPVGQAEHAPALPMSVLRHVERARDVLLLDDALQDDRFARDPYFSGWSQCSLLAVPIFTHHLLHAVLLLENSATRNAFTAERLDTVMLIAGQLTISLVKLGDART
;
A
#
# COMPACT_ATOMS: atom_id res chain seq x y z
N MET A 1 -26.69 50.78 -22.45
CA MET A 1 -25.48 50.08 -22.93
C MET A 1 -25.32 48.90 -22.00
N ASP A 2 -25.45 47.69 -22.51
CA ASP A 2 -25.55 46.51 -21.66
C ASP A 2 -24.30 46.33 -20.78
N PRO A 3 -24.46 45.83 -19.55
CA PRO A 3 -23.32 45.44 -18.72
C PRO A 3 -22.46 44.44 -19.50
N LEU A 4 -21.15 44.50 -19.29
CA LEU A 4 -20.25 43.47 -19.82
C LEU A 4 -20.71 42.11 -19.27
N PRO A 5 -20.52 41.00 -20.01
CA PRO A 5 -20.97 39.69 -19.55
C PRO A 5 -20.20 39.29 -18.28
N HIS A 6 -20.70 39.69 -17.11
CA HIS A 6 -20.25 39.23 -15.82
C HIS A 6 -20.76 37.79 -15.67
N GLY A 7 -19.85 36.83 -15.82
CA GLY A 7 -20.17 35.39 -15.72
C GLY A 7 -19.86 34.56 -16.96
N GLN A 8 -19.42 35.16 -18.08
CA GLN A 8 -18.70 34.41 -19.12
C GLN A 8 -17.21 34.35 -18.74
N SER A 9 -16.54 33.24 -19.08
CA SER A 9 -15.09 33.12 -18.86
C SER A 9 -14.39 34.33 -19.46
N ALA A 10 -13.58 35.04 -18.65
CA ALA A 10 -12.82 36.18 -19.14
C ALA A 10 -12.07 35.80 -20.43
N PRO A 11 -12.03 36.67 -21.46
CA PRO A 11 -11.36 36.36 -22.70
C PRO A 11 -9.89 36.03 -22.41
N LEU A 12 -9.41 34.86 -22.87
CA LEU A 12 -8.02 34.38 -22.72
C LEU A 12 -7.05 35.14 -23.66
N THR A 13 -7.27 36.44 -23.85
CA THR A 13 -6.47 37.29 -24.72
C THR A 13 -5.07 37.47 -24.15
N GLY A 14 -4.04 37.24 -24.97
CA GLY A 14 -2.64 37.38 -24.57
C GLY A 14 -2.05 36.18 -23.81
N ARG A 15 -2.74 35.03 -23.79
CA ARG A 15 -2.33 33.79 -23.09
C ARG A 15 -1.86 32.66 -24.02
N SER A 16 -1.39 32.98 -25.23
CA SER A 16 -1.03 31.97 -26.23
C SER A 16 0.14 31.08 -25.80
N ALA A 17 1.08 31.62 -25.03
CA ALA A 17 2.21 30.85 -24.51
C ALA A 17 1.75 29.84 -23.45
N GLU A 18 0.91 30.27 -22.50
CA GLU A 18 0.38 29.42 -21.43
C GLU A 18 -0.55 28.34 -21.98
N ILE A 19 -1.39 28.68 -22.96
CA ILE A 19 -2.23 27.70 -23.68
C ILE A 19 -1.34 26.68 -24.42
N GLY A 20 -0.28 27.12 -25.10
CA GLY A 20 0.66 26.22 -25.78
C GLY A 20 1.39 25.28 -24.81
N ALA A 21 1.78 25.77 -23.64
CA ALA A 21 2.37 24.96 -22.58
C ALA A 21 1.38 23.94 -22.01
N LEU A 22 0.12 24.33 -21.81
CA LEU A 22 -0.96 23.45 -21.37
C LEU A 22 -1.22 22.31 -22.38
N HIS A 23 -1.25 22.63 -23.69
CA HIS A 23 -1.35 21.63 -24.75
C HIS A 23 -0.16 20.66 -24.75
N SER A 24 1.05 21.17 -24.57
CA SER A 24 2.26 20.35 -24.55
C SER A 24 2.27 19.40 -23.35
N ALA A 25 1.87 19.88 -22.16
CA ALA A 25 1.76 19.08 -20.96
C ALA A 25 0.69 17.98 -21.09
N PHE A 26 -0.50 18.31 -21.62
CA PHE A 26 -1.55 17.32 -21.87
C PHE A 26 -1.16 16.28 -22.93
N ALA A 27 -0.36 16.67 -23.93
CA ALA A 27 0.16 15.75 -24.92
C ALA A 27 1.20 14.79 -24.34
N ALA A 28 2.05 15.25 -23.41
CA ALA A 28 3.02 14.43 -22.70
C ALA A 28 2.36 13.46 -21.69
N GLY A 29 1.20 13.83 -21.15
CA GLY A 29 0.49 13.05 -20.13
C GLY A 29 1.09 13.19 -18.73
N GLY A 30 0.53 12.50 -17.74
CA GLY A 30 1.00 12.54 -16.35
C GLY A 30 0.32 13.63 -15.53
N ALA A 31 1.10 14.55 -14.94
CA ALA A 31 0.58 15.59 -14.06
C ALA A 31 1.12 16.99 -14.42
N LEU A 32 0.39 18.04 -14.04
CA LEU A 32 0.77 19.44 -14.21
C LEU A 32 0.40 20.25 -12.98
N LEU A 33 1.34 21.04 -12.45
CA LEU A 33 1.03 22.05 -11.44
C LEU A 33 0.80 23.41 -12.10
N VAL A 34 -0.20 24.16 -11.65
CA VAL A 34 -0.53 25.49 -12.16
C VAL A 34 -0.44 26.51 -11.03
N ALA A 35 0.56 27.37 -11.10
CA ALA A 35 0.97 28.27 -10.04
C ALA A 35 0.62 29.72 -10.44
N GLY A 36 0.03 30.53 -9.56
CA GLY A 36 -0.19 31.95 -9.89
C GLY A 36 -1.04 32.71 -8.88
N ALA A 37 -0.99 34.04 -8.93
CA ALA A 37 -1.71 34.93 -8.01
C ALA A 37 -3.24 34.76 -8.07
N ALA A 38 -3.95 35.22 -7.05
CA ALA A 38 -5.42 35.28 -7.06
C ALA A 38 -5.91 36.19 -8.21
N GLY A 39 -6.97 35.79 -8.93
CA GLY A 39 -7.49 36.56 -10.07
C GLY A 39 -6.65 36.52 -11.35
N ALA A 40 -5.51 35.84 -11.39
CA ALA A 40 -4.63 35.77 -12.57
C ALA A 40 -5.23 35.02 -13.78
N GLY A 41 -6.33 34.27 -13.58
CA GLY A 41 -7.03 33.53 -14.64
C GLY A 41 -6.75 32.01 -14.67
N LYS A 42 -6.22 31.42 -13.60
CA LYS A 42 -5.92 29.98 -13.50
C LYS A 42 -7.12 29.10 -13.85
N SER A 43 -8.27 29.31 -13.22
CA SER A 43 -9.48 28.49 -13.45
C SER A 43 -10.02 28.64 -14.88
N ALA A 44 -9.89 29.83 -15.50
CA ALA A 44 -10.27 30.04 -16.90
C ALA A 44 -9.34 29.30 -17.87
N LEU A 45 -8.05 29.20 -17.53
CA LEU A 45 -7.07 28.40 -18.27
C LEU A 45 -7.36 26.89 -18.12
N LEU A 46 -7.66 26.42 -16.90
CA LEU A 46 -8.02 25.03 -16.64
C LEU A 46 -9.29 24.60 -17.39
N ALA A 47 -10.27 25.50 -17.56
CA ALA A 47 -11.48 25.21 -18.32
C ALA A 47 -11.20 24.84 -19.79
N GLN A 48 -10.07 25.25 -20.38
CA GLN A 48 -9.67 24.83 -21.73
C GLN A 48 -9.40 23.33 -21.83
N LEU A 49 -9.00 22.69 -20.73
CA LEU A 49 -8.75 21.25 -20.70
C LEU A 49 -10.02 20.43 -20.97
N ALA A 50 -11.21 20.99 -20.71
CA ALA A 50 -12.46 20.31 -21.02
C ALA A 50 -12.62 20.05 -22.53
N SER A 51 -12.34 21.07 -23.36
CA SER A 51 -12.33 20.93 -24.82
C SER A 51 -11.26 19.94 -25.27
N MET A 52 -10.06 20.03 -24.70
CA MET A 52 -8.93 19.15 -25.06
C MET A 52 -9.19 17.68 -24.71
N ALA A 53 -9.85 17.42 -23.58
CA ALA A 53 -10.29 16.07 -23.20
C ALA A 53 -11.35 15.55 -24.17
N ALA A 54 -12.35 16.38 -24.50
CA ALA A 54 -13.43 16.03 -25.42
C ALA A 54 -12.92 15.70 -26.84
N ASP A 55 -11.92 16.43 -27.34
CA ASP A 55 -11.29 16.18 -28.65
C ASP A 55 -10.63 14.78 -28.74
N ARG A 56 -10.26 14.18 -27.59
CA ARG A 56 -9.74 12.82 -27.48
C ARG A 56 -10.79 11.80 -27.01
N GLY A 57 -12.07 12.16 -27.00
CA GLY A 57 -13.16 11.32 -26.49
C GLY A 57 -13.11 11.06 -24.98
N GLY A 58 -12.28 11.80 -24.25
CA GLY A 58 -12.05 11.67 -22.82
C GLY A 58 -13.05 12.44 -21.96
N TRP A 59 -12.84 12.37 -20.64
CA TRP A 59 -13.66 13.06 -19.65
C TRP A 59 -12.86 14.16 -18.95
N PHE A 60 -13.57 15.23 -18.57
CA PHE A 60 -13.05 16.28 -17.72
C PHE A 60 -13.86 16.33 -16.43
N VAL A 61 -13.16 16.21 -15.31
CA VAL A 61 -13.73 16.35 -13.97
C VAL A 61 -12.91 17.35 -13.20
N SER A 62 -13.57 18.17 -12.39
CA SER A 62 -12.90 19.15 -11.56
C SER A 62 -13.44 19.17 -10.15
N GLY A 63 -12.59 19.63 -9.24
CA GLY A 63 -12.96 19.92 -7.87
C GLY A 63 -12.17 21.13 -7.36
N LYS A 64 -12.74 21.82 -6.39
CA LYS A 64 -12.14 23.03 -5.81
C LYS A 64 -12.12 22.90 -4.29
N PHE A 65 -10.98 23.21 -3.66
CA PHE A 65 -10.93 23.39 -2.21
C PHE A 65 -11.44 24.78 -1.85
N ASP A 66 -12.20 24.86 -0.76
CA ASP A 66 -12.80 26.09 -0.29
C ASP A 66 -12.12 26.53 1.01
N GLN A 67 -11.70 27.80 1.06
CA GLN A 67 -11.06 28.39 2.23
C GLN A 67 -11.96 28.39 3.48
N TYR A 68 -13.28 28.47 3.27
CA TYR A 68 -14.27 28.64 4.32
C TYR A 68 -15.10 27.37 4.60
N ARG A 69 -15.05 26.37 3.71
CA ARG A 69 -15.66 25.04 3.91
C ARG A 69 -14.62 23.93 4.02
N HIS A 70 -14.39 23.47 5.25
CA HIS A 70 -13.52 22.33 5.53
C HIS A 70 -14.24 20.98 5.39
N ASP A 71 -15.57 21.01 5.24
CA ASP A 71 -16.47 19.83 5.25
C ASP A 71 -17.04 19.54 3.85
N ALA A 72 -16.70 20.37 2.85
CA ALA A 72 -17.02 20.04 1.48
C ALA A 72 -16.33 18.70 1.15
N PRO A 73 -16.99 17.78 0.41
CA PRO A 73 -16.30 16.61 -0.11
C PRO A 73 -15.00 17.11 -0.71
N SER A 74 -13.86 16.52 -0.30
CA SER A 74 -12.54 16.99 -0.75
C SER A 74 -12.59 17.24 -2.25
N ALA A 75 -11.83 18.21 -2.78
CA ALA A 75 -11.88 18.50 -4.21
C ALA A 75 -11.72 17.22 -5.08
N ILE A 76 -11.01 16.22 -4.57
CA ILE A 76 -10.92 14.88 -5.14
C ILE A 76 -12.28 14.15 -5.13
N VAL A 77 -12.99 14.11 -4.01
CA VAL A 77 -14.35 13.54 -3.91
C VAL A 77 -15.33 14.27 -4.85
N GLN A 78 -15.26 15.59 -4.99
CA GLN A 78 -16.07 16.33 -5.98
C GLN A 78 -15.78 15.84 -7.41
N ALA A 79 -14.50 15.73 -7.77
CA ALA A 79 -14.09 15.21 -9.08
C ALA A 79 -14.55 13.75 -9.28
N MET A 80 -14.50 12.92 -8.23
CA MET A 80 -14.98 11.54 -8.28
C MET A 80 -16.50 11.46 -8.44
N ARG A 81 -17.29 12.28 -7.73
CA ARG A 81 -18.74 12.35 -7.94
C ARG A 81 -19.09 12.76 -9.37
N ALA A 82 -18.40 13.76 -9.91
CA ALA A 82 -18.56 14.15 -11.32
C ALA A 82 -18.24 12.99 -12.28
N LEU A 83 -17.18 12.21 -11.99
CA LEU A 83 -16.86 11.01 -12.75
C LEU A 83 -17.96 9.94 -12.64
N GLY A 84 -18.51 9.73 -11.44
CA GLY A 84 -19.63 8.81 -11.20
C GLY A 84 -20.86 9.17 -12.02
N HIS A 85 -21.23 10.45 -12.08
CA HIS A 85 -22.33 10.92 -12.94
C HIS A 85 -22.07 10.67 -14.43
N LEU A 86 -20.84 10.93 -14.90
CA LEU A 86 -20.48 10.65 -16.30
C LEU A 86 -20.59 9.16 -16.63
N LEU A 87 -20.18 8.29 -15.70
CA LEU A 87 -20.27 6.83 -15.85
C LEU A 87 -21.73 6.34 -15.84
N LEU A 88 -22.58 6.91 -14.99
CA LEU A 88 -24.01 6.57 -14.94
C LEU A 88 -24.79 7.00 -16.19
N ALA A 89 -24.27 7.99 -16.92
CA ALA A 89 -24.87 8.47 -18.17
C ALA A 89 -24.51 7.63 -19.41
N GLU A 90 -23.62 6.64 -19.27
CA GLU A 90 -23.24 5.74 -20.36
C GLU A 90 -24.36 4.75 -20.73
N PRO A 91 -24.38 4.22 -21.97
CA PRO A 91 -25.34 3.19 -22.37
C PRO A 91 -25.26 1.95 -21.48
N GLU A 92 -26.40 1.29 -21.22
CA GLU A 92 -26.55 0.15 -20.29
C GLU A 92 -25.49 -0.94 -20.49
N ALA A 93 -25.18 -1.31 -21.74
CA ALA A 93 -24.16 -2.32 -22.05
C ALA A 93 -22.75 -1.91 -21.62
N ALA A 94 -22.39 -0.63 -21.76
CA ALA A 94 -21.12 -0.10 -21.30
C ALA A 94 -21.07 0.04 -19.77
N LEU A 95 -22.20 0.39 -19.14
CA LEU A 95 -22.33 0.50 -17.70
C LEU A 95 -22.13 -0.86 -17.00
N VAL A 96 -22.71 -1.94 -17.54
CA VAL A 96 -22.48 -3.32 -17.03
C VAL A 96 -21.01 -3.70 -17.11
N GLN A 97 -20.35 -3.45 -18.24
CA GLN A 97 -18.93 -3.75 -18.41
C GLN A 97 -18.04 -2.93 -17.47
N GLN A 98 -18.36 -1.64 -17.28
CA GLN A 98 -17.68 -0.75 -16.33
C GLN A 98 -17.86 -1.26 -14.90
N ARG A 99 -19.08 -1.64 -14.51
CA ARG A 99 -19.39 -2.20 -13.18
C ARG A 99 -18.55 -3.44 -12.88
N GLU A 100 -18.53 -4.42 -13.79
CA GLU A 100 -17.74 -5.65 -13.60
C GLU A 100 -16.24 -5.35 -13.43
N ARG A 101 -15.71 -4.46 -14.29
CA ARG A 101 -14.31 -4.02 -14.23
C ARG A 101 -13.96 -3.31 -12.92
N ILE A 102 -14.83 -2.42 -12.45
CA ILE A 102 -14.62 -1.68 -11.20
C ILE A 102 -14.74 -2.62 -9.99
N LEU A 103 -15.73 -3.51 -9.95
CA LEU A 103 -15.89 -4.47 -8.86
C LEU A 103 -14.69 -5.42 -8.75
N ALA A 104 -14.18 -5.91 -9.88
CA ALA A 104 -12.98 -6.75 -9.91
C ALA A 104 -11.72 -6.03 -9.40
N ALA A 105 -11.60 -4.72 -9.68
CA ALA A 105 -10.46 -3.92 -9.22
C ALA A 105 -10.51 -3.57 -7.73
N LEU A 106 -11.71 -3.44 -7.14
CA LEU A 106 -11.87 -2.99 -5.76
C LEU A 106 -11.69 -4.11 -4.71
N ASP A 107 -11.70 -5.40 -5.08
CA ASP A 107 -11.37 -6.58 -4.25
C ASP A 107 -11.84 -6.52 -2.77
N GLY A 108 -13.12 -6.13 -2.55
CA GLY A 108 -13.73 -6.00 -1.22
C GLY A 108 -13.82 -4.57 -0.67
N ASN A 109 -13.25 -3.57 -1.34
CA ASN A 109 -13.39 -2.14 -1.00
C ASN A 109 -14.60 -1.47 -1.69
N ALA A 110 -15.44 -2.22 -2.40
CA ALA A 110 -16.62 -1.65 -3.09
C ALA A 110 -17.62 -1.00 -2.12
N GLY A 111 -17.86 -1.61 -0.94
CA GLY A 111 -18.71 -1.03 0.09
C GLY A 111 -18.14 0.27 0.68
N LEU A 112 -16.81 0.40 0.72
CA LEU A 112 -16.12 1.61 1.19
C LEU A 112 -16.36 2.79 0.24
N ILE A 113 -16.19 2.57 -1.06
CA ILE A 113 -16.45 3.56 -2.11
C ILE A 113 -17.94 3.93 -2.15
N ALA A 114 -18.83 2.94 -2.08
CA ALA A 114 -20.28 3.17 -2.10
C ALA A 114 -20.76 4.00 -0.90
N ALA A 115 -20.19 3.79 0.29
CA ALA A 115 -20.51 4.58 1.48
C ALA A 115 -20.12 6.06 1.33
N ALA A 116 -19.00 6.35 0.66
CA ALA A 116 -18.50 7.71 0.49
C ALA A 116 -19.06 8.43 -0.75
N LEU A 117 -19.40 7.69 -1.81
CA LEU A 117 -19.82 8.22 -3.11
C LEU A 117 -21.15 7.59 -3.56
N PRO A 118 -22.29 8.28 -3.37
CA PRO A 118 -23.63 7.75 -3.70
C PRO A 118 -23.80 7.31 -5.15
N GLU A 119 -23.16 8.03 -6.09
CA GLU A 119 -23.18 7.72 -7.52
C GLU A 119 -22.56 6.35 -7.79
N PHE A 120 -21.51 5.99 -7.03
CA PHE A 120 -20.88 4.67 -7.13
C PHE A 120 -21.67 3.60 -6.38
N ALA A 121 -22.42 3.94 -5.32
CA ALA A 121 -23.37 2.99 -4.73
C ALA A 121 -24.43 2.54 -5.75
N LEU A 122 -24.98 3.49 -6.51
CA LEU A 122 -25.92 3.21 -7.60
C LEU A 122 -25.23 2.44 -8.74
N LEU A 123 -24.02 2.83 -9.12
CA LEU A 123 -23.28 2.18 -10.20
C LEU A 123 -22.90 0.74 -9.84
N LEU A 124 -22.51 0.46 -8.59
CA LEU A 124 -21.99 -0.84 -8.15
C LEU A 124 -23.05 -1.76 -7.56
N GLY A 125 -24.18 -1.23 -7.08
CA GLY A 125 -25.25 -1.99 -6.44
C GLY A 125 -24.96 -2.45 -5.01
N CYS A 126 -23.88 -1.98 -4.38
CA CYS A 126 -23.52 -2.29 -2.99
C CYS A 126 -24.04 -1.23 -2.02
N HIS A 127 -24.72 -1.66 -0.95
CA HIS A 127 -25.39 -0.78 0.02
C HIS A 127 -24.86 -0.92 1.46
N ASP A 128 -24.07 -1.96 1.74
CA ASP A 128 -23.59 -2.24 3.11
C ASP A 128 -22.09 -1.94 3.25
N ALA A 129 -21.75 -1.13 4.23
CA ALA A 129 -20.38 -0.89 4.67
C ALA A 129 -20.13 -1.62 6.00
N THR A 130 -19.15 -2.52 6.03
CA THR A 130 -18.67 -3.12 7.28
C THR A 130 -17.88 -2.09 8.08
N HIS A 131 -18.31 -1.83 9.32
CA HIS A 131 -17.62 -0.97 10.27
C HIS A 131 -16.25 -1.58 10.66
N THR A 132 -15.16 -0.87 10.38
CA THR A 132 -13.79 -1.24 10.81
C THR A 132 -13.08 -0.07 11.49
N ASP A 133 -12.02 -0.39 12.25
CA ASP A 133 -11.18 0.52 13.04
C ASP A 133 -10.68 1.74 12.22
N PRO A 134 -10.66 2.98 12.77
CA PRO A 134 -10.70 4.20 11.97
C PRO A 134 -9.37 4.55 11.28
N ALA A 135 -8.21 4.37 11.92
CA ALA A 135 -6.91 4.64 11.27
C ALA A 135 -6.71 3.86 9.95
N ARG A 136 -7.48 2.78 9.79
CA ARG A 136 -7.50 1.83 8.69
C ARG A 136 -8.34 2.28 7.49
N HIS A 137 -9.31 3.17 7.71
CA HIS A 137 -10.27 3.62 6.69
C HIS A 137 -9.64 4.60 5.69
N GLN A 138 -8.75 5.51 6.11
CA GLN A 138 -8.17 6.51 5.22
C GLN A 138 -7.21 5.91 4.18
N ALA A 139 -6.33 4.99 4.61
CA ALA A 139 -5.40 4.31 3.71
C ALA A 139 -6.13 3.41 2.72
N ARG A 140 -7.13 2.65 3.19
CA ARG A 140 -8.00 1.83 2.32
C ARG A 140 -8.82 2.68 1.37
N MET A 141 -9.36 3.82 1.81
CA MET A 141 -10.12 4.74 0.95
C MET A 141 -9.23 5.31 -0.14
N ARG A 142 -8.02 5.76 0.20
CA ARG A 142 -7.04 6.24 -0.78
C ARG A 142 -6.70 5.17 -1.80
N ASP A 143 -6.35 3.97 -1.35
CA ASP A 143 -5.95 2.87 -2.23
C ASP A 143 -7.15 2.43 -3.10
N ALA A 144 -8.37 2.40 -2.55
CA ALA A 144 -9.61 2.14 -3.30
C ALA A 144 -9.93 3.22 -4.35
N VAL A 145 -9.67 4.50 -4.07
CA VAL A 145 -9.82 5.57 -5.06
C VAL A 145 -8.80 5.41 -6.20
N VAL A 146 -7.57 5.02 -5.89
CA VAL A 146 -6.54 4.74 -6.89
C VAL A 146 -6.93 3.52 -7.74
N ASP A 147 -7.38 2.42 -7.11
CA ASP A 147 -7.79 1.19 -7.79
C ASP A 147 -9.03 1.44 -8.67
N LEU A 148 -9.99 2.23 -8.18
CA LEU A 148 -11.16 2.69 -8.94
C LEU A 148 -10.72 3.49 -10.18
N LEU A 149 -9.80 4.44 -10.02
CA LEU A 149 -9.30 5.21 -11.14
C LEU A 149 -8.52 4.34 -12.12
N ARG A 150 -7.67 3.40 -11.66
CA ARG A 150 -7.01 2.42 -12.55
C ARG A 150 -8.02 1.58 -13.31
N ALA A 151 -9.14 1.23 -12.69
CA ALA A 151 -10.21 0.53 -13.36
C ALA A 151 -10.87 1.40 -14.42
N VAL A 152 -11.05 2.70 -14.20
CA VAL A 152 -11.80 3.58 -15.10
C VAL A 152 -10.95 4.15 -16.25
N VAL A 153 -9.77 4.68 -15.95
CA VAL A 153 -8.93 5.44 -16.89
C VAL A 153 -8.28 4.53 -17.94
N SER A 154 -8.10 5.06 -19.15
CA SER A 154 -7.32 4.38 -20.20
C SER A 154 -6.74 5.40 -21.18
N PRO A 155 -5.66 5.07 -21.92
CA PRO A 155 -5.14 5.95 -22.97
C PRO A 155 -6.15 6.20 -24.11
N ALA A 156 -7.05 5.25 -24.35
CA ALA A 156 -8.10 5.37 -25.36
C ALA A 156 -9.23 6.32 -24.94
N ARG A 157 -9.43 6.51 -23.64
CA ARG A 157 -10.43 7.40 -23.07
C ARG A 157 -9.82 8.12 -21.85
N PRO A 158 -9.05 9.19 -22.07
CA PRO A 158 -8.32 9.84 -21.00
C PRO A 158 -9.27 10.56 -20.04
N VAL A 159 -8.89 10.64 -18.77
CA VAL A 159 -9.60 11.44 -17.76
C VAL A 159 -8.68 12.58 -17.34
N VAL A 160 -9.15 13.81 -17.53
CA VAL A 160 -8.50 15.00 -16.98
C VAL A 160 -9.15 15.31 -15.64
N MET A 161 -8.35 15.28 -14.57
CA MET A 161 -8.78 15.62 -13.22
C MET A 161 -8.11 16.93 -12.79
N ALA A 162 -8.89 18.01 -12.72
CA ALA A 162 -8.40 19.34 -12.34
C ALA A 162 -8.81 19.69 -10.91
N ILE A 163 -7.83 19.85 -10.02
CA ILE A 163 -8.00 20.18 -8.61
C ILE A 163 -7.51 21.62 -8.39
N ASP A 164 -8.43 22.53 -8.06
CA ASP A 164 -8.15 23.96 -7.87
C ASP A 164 -7.99 24.33 -6.38
N ASP A 165 -7.22 25.39 -6.14
CA ASP A 165 -6.85 25.94 -4.83
C ASP A 165 -6.27 24.90 -3.81
N LEU A 166 -5.24 24.13 -4.23
CA LEU A 166 -4.55 23.14 -3.38
C LEU A 166 -4.00 23.70 -2.06
N GLN A 167 -3.79 25.01 -1.95
CA GLN A 167 -3.35 25.64 -0.69
C GLN A 167 -4.38 25.46 0.44
N TRP A 168 -5.66 25.27 0.14
CA TRP A 168 -6.67 25.01 1.17
C TRP A 168 -6.84 23.52 1.51
N ALA A 169 -6.04 22.64 0.91
CA ALA A 169 -6.15 21.20 1.11
C ALA A 169 -5.57 20.76 2.46
N GLY A 170 -6.34 19.96 3.21
CA GLY A 170 -5.86 19.29 4.41
C GLY A 170 -4.80 18.20 4.10
N PRO A 171 -4.02 17.74 5.10
CA PRO A 171 -2.95 16.76 4.92
C PRO A 171 -3.38 15.45 4.24
N GLY A 172 -4.58 14.96 4.54
CA GLY A 172 -5.13 13.74 3.93
C GLY A 172 -5.41 13.89 2.43
N ALA A 173 -5.96 15.03 2.01
CA ALA A 173 -6.26 15.31 0.62
C ALA A 173 -4.97 15.54 -0.20
N LEU A 174 -3.96 16.20 0.40
CA LEU A 174 -2.62 16.31 -0.18
C LEU A 174 -1.94 14.95 -0.32
N ALA A 175 -2.10 14.04 0.65
CA ALA A 175 -1.59 12.69 0.57
C ALA A 175 -2.29 11.86 -0.53
N ALA A 176 -3.60 12.04 -0.72
CA ALA A 176 -4.34 11.40 -1.81
C ALA A 176 -3.91 11.94 -3.19
N PHE A 177 -3.78 13.26 -3.34
CA PHE A 177 -3.25 13.89 -4.56
C PHE A 177 -1.83 13.38 -4.87
N HIS A 178 -0.97 13.28 -3.85
CA HIS A 178 0.37 12.73 -3.99
C HIS A 178 0.35 11.27 -4.45
N ALA A 179 -0.54 10.43 -3.92
CA ALA A 179 -0.65 9.03 -4.32
C ALA A 179 -1.08 8.88 -5.78
N LEU A 180 -2.06 9.66 -6.24
CA LEU A 180 -2.47 9.70 -7.66
C LEU A 180 -1.32 10.14 -8.56
N LEU A 181 -0.53 11.13 -8.13
CA LEU A 181 0.61 11.65 -8.88
C LEU A 181 1.76 10.64 -8.99
N GLN A 182 1.94 9.74 -8.02
CA GLN A 182 3.06 8.78 -7.99
C GLN A 182 2.75 7.43 -8.66
N ASP A 183 1.48 7.13 -8.92
CA ASP A 183 1.09 5.83 -9.46
C ASP A 183 1.28 5.78 -10.98
N ALA A 184 2.36 5.12 -11.39
CA ALA A 184 2.70 4.95 -12.80
C ALA A 184 1.69 4.10 -13.59
N ALA A 185 0.82 3.33 -12.92
CA ALA A 185 -0.17 2.46 -13.56
C ALA A 185 -1.47 3.20 -13.97
N LEU A 186 -1.62 4.48 -13.60
CA LEU A 186 -2.76 5.33 -14.01
C LEU A 186 -2.62 5.85 -15.45
N HIS A 187 -2.37 4.94 -16.39
CA HIS A 187 -2.23 5.27 -17.81
C HIS A 187 -3.55 5.82 -18.38
N GLY A 188 -3.56 7.11 -18.73
CA GLY A 188 -4.76 7.81 -19.21
C GLY A 188 -5.35 8.81 -18.22
N LEU A 189 -4.81 8.93 -17.00
CA LEU A 189 -5.11 10.06 -16.11
C LEU A 189 -4.19 11.24 -16.44
N PHE A 190 -4.75 12.44 -16.59
CA PHE A 190 -4.01 13.70 -16.58
C PHE A 190 -4.42 14.51 -15.35
N LEU A 191 -3.53 14.56 -14.35
CA LEU A 191 -3.81 15.18 -13.05
C LEU A 191 -3.30 16.63 -13.03
N VAL A 192 -4.17 17.59 -12.75
CA VAL A 192 -3.81 19.01 -12.70
C VAL A 192 -4.08 19.57 -11.32
N GLY A 193 -3.08 20.22 -10.72
CA GLY A 193 -3.18 20.85 -9.41
C GLY A 193 -2.88 22.34 -9.48
N ALA A 194 -3.87 23.20 -9.21
CA ALA A 194 -3.68 24.63 -9.18
C ALA A 194 -3.55 25.18 -7.77
N TYR A 195 -2.66 26.16 -7.56
CA TYR A 195 -2.46 26.80 -6.27
C TYR A 195 -2.01 28.26 -6.40
N ARG A 196 -2.05 28.99 -5.28
CA ARG A 196 -1.61 30.38 -5.17
C ARG A 196 -0.22 30.45 -4.56
N ASN A 197 0.74 31.03 -5.28
CA ASN A 197 2.13 31.10 -4.82
C ASN A 197 2.28 32.04 -3.61
N ASP A 198 1.51 33.13 -3.59
CA ASP A 198 1.62 34.18 -2.58
C ASP A 198 1.03 33.78 -1.21
N GLU A 199 0.30 32.66 -1.14
CA GLU A 199 -0.39 32.16 0.07
C GLU A 199 0.29 30.89 0.64
N VAL A 200 1.41 30.44 0.07
CA VAL A 200 2.13 29.22 0.49
C VAL A 200 3.51 29.61 1.02
N ASP A 201 3.60 29.82 2.32
CA ASP A 201 4.86 30.08 3.03
C ASP A 201 5.57 28.78 3.47
N ASP A 202 6.74 28.92 4.10
CA ASP A 202 7.54 27.78 4.58
C ASP A 202 6.82 26.93 5.65
N ALA A 203 5.85 27.52 6.36
CA ALA A 203 5.07 26.87 7.41
C ALA A 203 3.83 26.14 6.86
N HIS A 204 3.45 26.41 5.61
CA HIS A 204 2.23 25.89 5.00
C HIS A 204 2.32 24.37 4.69
N PRO A 205 1.27 23.55 4.96
CA PRO A 205 1.28 22.10 4.73
C PRO A 205 1.57 21.66 3.28
N LEU A 206 1.23 22.51 2.31
CA LEU A 206 1.51 22.28 0.88
C LEU A 206 3.00 22.43 0.54
N HIS A 207 3.77 23.26 1.25
CA HIS A 207 5.18 23.52 0.97
C HIS A 207 6.05 22.24 0.94
N PRO A 208 6.03 21.35 1.96
CA PRO A 208 6.80 20.10 1.91
C PRO A 208 6.33 19.15 0.80
N MET A 209 5.09 19.27 0.33
CA MET A 209 4.58 18.48 -0.80
C MET A 209 5.13 19.01 -2.14
N LEU A 210 5.15 20.33 -2.34
CA LEU A 210 5.76 20.95 -3.52
C LEU A 210 7.25 20.57 -3.66
N LEU A 211 7.99 20.48 -2.54
CA LEU A 211 9.37 19.98 -2.54
C LEU A 211 9.48 18.53 -3.06
N ARG A 212 8.51 17.68 -2.73
CA ARG A 212 8.44 16.29 -3.23
C ARG A 212 7.99 16.22 -4.69
N TRP A 213 7.21 17.20 -5.16
CA TRP A 213 6.69 17.24 -6.52
C TRP A 213 7.57 18.05 -7.49
N ARG A 214 8.82 18.37 -7.13
CA ARG A 214 9.77 19.10 -7.99
C ARG A 214 10.04 18.45 -9.36
N GLY A 215 9.75 17.16 -9.52
CA GLY A 215 9.81 16.45 -10.81
C GLY A 215 8.57 16.63 -11.69
N CYS A 216 7.49 17.23 -11.17
CA CYS A 216 6.28 17.54 -11.92
C CYS A 216 6.44 18.88 -12.66
N PRO A 217 6.03 18.99 -13.93
CA PRO A 217 6.07 20.27 -14.63
C PRO A 217 5.13 21.28 -13.95
N THR A 218 5.60 22.53 -13.83
CA THR A 218 4.83 23.65 -13.27
C THR A 218 4.65 24.73 -14.33
N LEU A 219 3.40 25.15 -14.53
CA LEU A 219 3.02 26.28 -15.37
C LEU A 219 2.73 27.49 -14.49
N GLU A 220 3.55 28.53 -14.62
CA GLU A 220 3.32 29.81 -13.94
C GLU A 220 2.36 30.70 -14.73
N VAL A 221 1.24 31.05 -14.11
CA VAL A 221 0.23 31.98 -14.62
C VAL A 221 0.46 33.33 -13.96
N ASN A 222 1.31 34.13 -14.60
CA ASN A 222 1.61 35.50 -14.19
C ASN A 222 0.48 36.46 -14.54
N ASN A 223 0.49 37.70 -14.03
CA ASN A 223 -0.42 38.74 -14.50
C ASN A 223 -0.17 39.06 -15.99
N LEU A 224 -1.16 39.64 -16.67
CA LEU A 224 -1.02 40.02 -18.08
C LEU A 224 0.09 41.06 -18.23
N PRO A 225 1.04 40.86 -19.15
CA PRO A 225 2.08 41.85 -19.38
C PRO A 225 1.45 43.15 -19.94
N PRO A 226 2.08 44.32 -19.72
CA PRO A 226 1.53 45.61 -20.16
C PRO A 226 1.14 45.65 -21.65
N ALA A 227 1.90 44.96 -22.50
CA ALA A 227 1.64 44.84 -23.93
C ALA A 227 0.33 44.09 -24.28
N CYS A 228 -0.13 43.19 -23.40
CA CYS A 228 -1.35 42.41 -23.59
C CYS A 228 -2.59 43.08 -22.97
N LEU A 229 -2.40 44.11 -22.14
CA LEU A 229 -3.51 44.79 -21.46
C LEU A 229 -4.41 45.56 -22.44
N ALA A 230 -3.86 46.24 -23.44
CA ALA A 230 -4.65 46.93 -24.46
C ALA A 230 -5.45 45.96 -25.37
N PRO A 231 -4.88 44.83 -25.85
CA PRO A 231 -5.64 43.76 -26.49
C PRO A 231 -6.76 43.17 -25.61
N PHE A 232 -6.48 42.93 -24.33
CA PHE A 232 -7.46 42.43 -23.37
C PHE A 232 -8.62 43.41 -23.20
N LEU A 233 -8.33 44.70 -22.99
CA LEU A 233 -9.34 45.77 -22.95
C LEU A 233 -10.10 45.91 -24.25
N GLY A 234 -9.45 45.77 -25.40
CA GLY A 234 -10.11 45.82 -26.71
C GLY A 234 -11.13 44.70 -26.87
N THR A 235 -10.81 43.50 -26.36
CA THR A 235 -11.74 42.37 -26.33
C THR A 235 -12.89 42.63 -25.36
N LEU A 236 -12.57 43.13 -24.16
CA LEU A 236 -13.54 43.44 -23.11
C LEU A 236 -14.53 44.54 -23.52
N LEU A 237 -14.05 45.63 -24.12
CA LEU A 237 -14.84 46.80 -24.50
C LEU A 237 -15.38 46.73 -25.94
N HIS A 238 -15.09 45.66 -26.67
CA HIS A 238 -15.41 45.49 -28.09
C HIS A 238 -14.90 46.65 -28.99
N ILE A 239 -13.66 47.09 -28.76
CA ILE A 239 -13.01 48.18 -29.53
C ILE A 239 -11.58 47.80 -29.95
N ALA A 240 -11.06 48.50 -30.97
CA ALA A 240 -9.72 48.23 -31.49
C ALA A 240 -8.65 48.46 -30.40
N PRO A 241 -7.68 47.53 -30.20
CA PRO A 241 -6.66 47.63 -29.14
C PRO A 241 -5.87 48.95 -29.15
N ALA A 242 -5.63 49.54 -30.32
CA ALA A 242 -4.97 50.83 -30.45
C ALA A 242 -5.68 51.97 -29.72
N ARG A 243 -7.01 51.90 -29.60
CA ARG A 243 -7.84 52.89 -28.88
C ARG A 243 -7.82 52.67 -27.35
N CYS A 244 -7.46 51.47 -26.91
CA CYS A 244 -7.33 51.12 -25.50
C CYS A 244 -5.97 51.46 -24.90
N ALA A 245 -4.98 51.87 -25.71
CA ALA A 245 -3.60 52.04 -25.25
C ALA A 245 -3.47 53.03 -24.09
N SER A 246 -4.15 54.18 -24.17
CA SER A 246 -4.13 55.20 -23.11
C SER A 246 -4.82 54.71 -21.82
N LEU A 247 -5.94 53.99 -21.95
CA LEU A 247 -6.63 53.38 -20.81
C LEU A 247 -5.78 52.28 -20.16
N ALA A 248 -5.14 51.43 -20.97
CA ALA A 248 -4.24 50.37 -20.51
C ALA A 248 -3.09 50.93 -19.67
N THR A 249 -2.48 52.04 -20.09
CA THR A 249 -1.43 52.70 -19.28
C THR A 249 -1.98 53.19 -17.94
N LEU A 250 -3.13 53.85 -17.94
CA LEU A 250 -3.72 54.44 -16.72
C LEU A 250 -4.13 53.38 -15.70
N ILE A 251 -4.72 52.27 -16.13
CA ILE A 251 -5.19 51.21 -15.22
C ILE A 251 -4.10 50.19 -14.89
N GLY A 252 -3.10 50.04 -15.77
CA GLY A 252 -2.02 49.07 -15.63
C GLY A 252 -1.15 49.31 -14.39
N GLU A 253 -0.94 50.58 -14.03
CA GLU A 253 -0.21 50.97 -12.81
C GLU A 253 -0.90 50.48 -11.52
N ARG A 254 -2.23 50.35 -11.54
CA ARG A 254 -3.01 49.94 -10.36
C ARG A 254 -3.25 48.44 -10.31
N THR A 255 -3.68 47.89 -11.44
CA THR A 255 -4.09 46.50 -11.57
C THR A 255 -2.89 45.56 -11.70
N HIS A 256 -1.70 46.10 -12.03
CA HIS A 256 -0.49 45.33 -12.31
C HIS A 256 -0.72 44.20 -13.32
N GLY A 257 -1.69 44.39 -14.24
CA GLY A 257 -2.10 43.40 -15.24
C GLY A 257 -2.94 42.24 -14.72
N ASN A 258 -3.44 42.28 -13.48
CA ASN A 258 -4.35 41.27 -12.95
C ASN A 258 -5.69 41.34 -13.71
N PRO A 259 -6.13 40.27 -14.42
CA PRO A 259 -7.36 40.28 -15.22
C PRO A 259 -8.62 40.62 -14.42
N PHE A 260 -8.75 40.09 -13.20
CA PHE A 260 -9.91 40.34 -12.34
C PHE A 260 -9.96 41.82 -11.92
N ASP A 261 -8.85 42.34 -11.38
CA ASP A 261 -8.76 43.74 -10.96
C ASP A 261 -8.97 44.71 -12.14
N THR A 262 -8.52 44.32 -13.34
CA THR A 262 -8.72 45.10 -14.58
C THR A 262 -10.18 45.18 -14.97
N ILE A 263 -10.91 44.05 -14.95
CA ILE A 263 -12.35 44.03 -15.26
C ILE A 263 -13.11 44.90 -14.26
N GLU A 264 -12.86 44.72 -12.96
CA GLU A 264 -13.57 45.46 -11.90
C GLU A 264 -13.32 46.97 -11.98
N LEU A 265 -12.07 47.40 -12.20
CA LEU A 265 -11.75 48.81 -12.35
C LEU A 265 -12.41 49.42 -13.60
N VAL A 266 -12.43 48.70 -14.73
CA VAL A 266 -13.09 49.17 -15.96
C VAL A 266 -14.59 49.33 -15.76
N ASN A 267 -15.26 48.39 -15.07
CA ASN A 267 -16.68 48.49 -14.76
C ASN A 267 -16.97 49.73 -13.91
N ALA A 268 -16.18 49.94 -12.85
CA ALA A 268 -16.32 51.10 -11.98
C ALA A 268 -16.13 52.43 -12.74
N LEU A 269 -15.17 52.51 -13.66
CA LEU A 269 -14.95 53.69 -14.50
C LEU A 269 -16.10 53.93 -15.49
N ARG A 270 -16.77 52.88 -15.99
CA ARG A 270 -17.97 53.01 -16.84
C ARG A 270 -19.15 53.56 -16.04
N GLU A 271 -19.37 53.05 -14.83
CA GLU A 271 -20.47 53.47 -13.95
C GLU A 271 -20.35 54.95 -13.56
N GLU A 272 -19.14 55.42 -13.26
CA GLU A 272 -18.87 56.83 -12.91
C GLU A 272 -18.84 57.75 -14.15
N GLY A 273 -19.09 57.22 -15.36
CA GLY A 273 -19.17 58.00 -16.60
C GLY A 273 -17.84 58.57 -17.08
N LEU A 274 -16.71 58.05 -16.56
CA LEU A 274 -15.34 58.46 -16.88
C LEU A 274 -14.82 57.85 -18.20
N LEU A 275 -15.55 56.87 -18.73
CA LEU A 275 -15.34 56.28 -20.05
C LEU A 275 -16.38 56.80 -21.04
N SER A 276 -16.00 56.96 -22.30
CA SER A 276 -16.89 57.41 -23.37
C SER A 276 -17.84 56.28 -23.83
N ALA A 277 -18.89 56.65 -24.57
CA ALA A 277 -19.89 55.69 -25.05
C ALA A 277 -19.31 54.62 -26.01
N ASP A 278 -18.12 54.86 -26.54
CA ASP A 278 -17.34 53.96 -27.38
C ASP A 278 -16.10 53.40 -26.66
N GLY A 279 -16.10 53.38 -25.31
CA GLY A 279 -15.09 52.72 -24.47
C GLY A 279 -13.73 53.42 -24.38
N GLY A 280 -13.58 54.63 -24.93
CA GLY A 280 -12.37 55.45 -24.82
C GLY A 280 -12.29 56.23 -23.50
N VAL A 281 -11.13 56.84 -23.25
CA VAL A 281 -10.90 57.72 -22.09
C VAL A 281 -11.65 59.04 -22.31
N ARG A 282 -12.64 59.36 -21.45
CA ARG A 282 -13.36 60.64 -21.48
C ARG A 282 -12.67 61.71 -20.64
N ASP A 283 -12.20 61.34 -19.45
CA ASP A 283 -11.48 62.22 -18.52
C ASP A 283 -10.28 61.49 -17.89
N ALA A 284 -9.09 61.70 -18.45
CA ALA A 284 -7.87 61.09 -17.93
C ALA A 284 -7.49 61.58 -16.52
N ALA A 285 -7.81 62.84 -16.18
CA ALA A 285 -7.49 63.41 -14.86
C ALA A 285 -8.44 62.84 -13.80
N GLY A 286 -9.73 62.74 -14.13
CA GLY A 286 -10.74 62.06 -13.30
C GLY A 286 -10.44 60.59 -13.09
N ILE A 287 -10.01 59.86 -14.13
CA ILE A 287 -9.57 58.45 -13.99
C ILE A 287 -8.38 58.33 -13.03
N ARG A 288 -7.35 59.19 -13.15
CA ARG A 288 -6.19 59.15 -12.23
C ARG A 288 -6.60 59.45 -10.79
N ALA A 289 -7.46 60.45 -10.58
CA ALA A 289 -7.96 60.78 -9.24
C ALA A 289 -8.78 59.63 -8.65
N PHE A 290 -9.62 58.98 -9.47
CA PHE A 290 -10.42 57.82 -9.07
C PHE A 290 -9.54 56.64 -8.65
N ILE A 291 -8.53 56.31 -9.47
CA ILE A 291 -7.59 55.22 -9.22
C ILE A 291 -6.73 55.46 -7.97
N ALA A 292 -6.29 56.70 -7.76
CA ALA A 292 -5.41 57.06 -6.63
C ALA A 292 -6.12 57.02 -5.27
N GLN A 293 -7.46 57.11 -5.24
CA GLN A 293 -8.23 57.21 -4.00
C GLN A 293 -8.89 55.88 -3.56
N ARG A 294 -8.84 54.83 -4.38
CA ARG A 294 -9.59 53.58 -4.13
C ARG A 294 -8.75 52.34 -4.40
N GLU A 295 -8.79 51.37 -3.49
CA GLU A 295 -8.39 49.99 -3.75
C GLU A 295 -9.49 49.25 -4.51
N VAL A 296 -9.15 48.18 -5.23
CA VAL A 296 -10.14 47.35 -5.95
C VAL A 296 -11.14 46.74 -4.97
N THR A 297 -10.72 46.41 -3.75
CA THR A 297 -11.62 45.96 -2.67
C THR A 297 -12.63 47.02 -2.26
N ASP A 298 -12.27 48.30 -2.30
CA ASP A 298 -13.19 49.41 -2.02
C ASP A 298 -14.25 49.54 -3.12
N LEU A 299 -13.87 49.26 -4.37
CA LEU A 299 -14.80 49.24 -5.50
C LEU A 299 -15.84 48.12 -5.35
N LEU A 300 -15.40 46.92 -4.96
CA LEU A 300 -16.30 45.81 -4.65
C LEU A 300 -17.22 46.15 -3.47
N ALA A 301 -16.69 46.73 -2.39
CA ALA A 301 -17.49 47.11 -1.22
C ALA A 301 -18.56 48.16 -1.56
N LEU A 302 -18.22 49.16 -2.37
CA LEU A 302 -19.17 50.17 -2.86
C LEU A 302 -20.25 49.56 -3.76
N ARG A 303 -19.84 48.66 -4.66
CA ARG A 303 -20.75 47.93 -5.55
C ARG A 303 -21.74 47.08 -4.76
N ILE A 304 -21.25 46.30 -3.81
CA ILE A 304 -22.08 45.52 -2.88
C ILE A 304 -23.00 46.46 -2.08
N GLY A 305 -22.49 47.60 -1.62
CA GLY A 305 -23.25 48.60 -0.86
C GLY A 305 -24.43 49.23 -1.61
N ARG A 306 -24.39 49.28 -2.94
CA ARG A 306 -25.47 49.79 -3.81
C ARG A 306 -26.61 48.78 -3.98
N LEU A 307 -26.41 47.51 -3.63
CA LEU A 307 -27.43 46.47 -3.78
C LEU A 307 -28.55 46.61 -2.72
N PRO A 308 -29.78 46.15 -3.04
CA PRO A 308 -30.88 46.13 -2.09
C PRO A 308 -30.50 45.42 -0.79
N PRO A 309 -31.02 45.87 0.38
CA PRO A 309 -30.69 45.26 1.67
C PRO A 309 -30.94 43.74 1.72
N ALA A 310 -32.02 43.26 1.09
CA ALA A 310 -32.34 41.84 1.02
C ALA A 310 -31.31 41.05 0.20
N THR A 311 -30.84 41.62 -0.92
CA THR A 311 -29.76 41.03 -1.74
C THR A 311 -28.44 40.99 -0.98
N ARG A 312 -28.10 42.05 -0.25
CA ARG A 312 -26.89 42.07 0.60
C ARG A 312 -26.94 41.00 1.69
N LEU A 313 -28.09 40.81 2.33
CA LEU A 313 -28.27 39.73 3.30
C LEU A 313 -28.05 38.35 2.67
N MET A 314 -28.60 38.10 1.47
CA MET A 314 -28.37 36.83 0.77
C MET A 314 -26.89 36.62 0.43
N LEU A 315 -26.18 37.66 0.00
CA LEU A 315 -24.74 37.60 -0.25
C LEU A 315 -23.94 37.32 1.02
N GLN A 316 -24.30 37.94 2.15
CA GLN A 316 -23.69 37.67 3.45
C GLN A 316 -23.92 36.23 3.90
N VAL A 317 -25.15 35.71 3.74
CA VAL A 317 -25.48 34.32 4.07
C VAL A 317 -24.72 33.35 3.15
N LEU A 318 -24.66 33.63 1.85
CA LEU A 318 -23.87 32.83 0.91
C LEU A 318 -22.38 32.83 1.29
N ALA A 319 -21.85 33.96 1.73
CA ALA A 319 -20.47 34.08 2.21
C ALA A 319 -20.21 33.26 3.48
N CYS A 320 -21.16 33.20 4.41
CA CYS A 320 -21.11 32.36 5.62
C CYS A 320 -21.26 30.87 5.34
N LEU A 321 -22.10 30.48 4.36
CA LEU A 321 -22.26 29.09 3.96
C LEU A 321 -21.03 28.57 3.20
N GLY A 322 -20.39 29.43 2.41
CA GLY A 322 -19.20 29.08 1.64
C GLY A 322 -19.48 28.18 0.44
N GLY A 323 -18.58 28.26 -0.56
CA GLY A 323 -18.59 27.40 -1.74
C GLY A 323 -19.85 27.48 -2.59
N ALA A 324 -20.19 26.33 -3.17
CA ALA A 324 -21.37 26.14 -3.99
C ALA A 324 -22.56 25.74 -3.11
N VAL A 325 -23.68 26.46 -3.21
CA VAL A 325 -24.86 26.30 -2.36
C VAL A 325 -26.13 26.19 -3.20
N ASP A 326 -26.99 25.20 -2.94
CA ASP A 326 -28.30 25.13 -3.61
C ASP A 326 -29.18 26.34 -3.26
N GLY A 327 -29.86 26.91 -4.26
CA GLY A 327 -30.70 28.10 -4.07
C GLY A 327 -31.79 27.96 -3.00
N GLN A 328 -32.34 26.76 -2.79
CA GLN A 328 -33.31 26.50 -1.75
C GLN A 328 -32.67 26.53 -0.36
N VAL A 329 -31.46 25.98 -0.23
CA VAL A 329 -30.68 26.03 1.03
C VAL A 329 -30.30 27.47 1.37
N LEU A 330 -29.90 28.27 0.37
CA LEU A 330 -29.59 29.68 0.57
C LEU A 330 -30.82 30.47 1.04
N ALA A 331 -31.98 30.28 0.39
CA ALA A 331 -33.23 30.92 0.79
C ALA A 331 -33.65 30.52 2.20
N LEU A 332 -33.53 29.23 2.53
CA LEU A 332 -33.80 28.69 3.85
C LEU A 332 -32.89 29.32 4.92
N ALA A 333 -31.59 29.35 4.67
CA ALA A 333 -30.58 29.93 5.54
C ALA A 333 -30.79 31.44 5.74
N ALA A 334 -31.14 32.15 4.68
CA ALA A 334 -31.36 33.60 4.70
C ALA A 334 -32.72 34.00 5.28
N GLY A 335 -33.71 33.09 5.28
CA GLY A 335 -35.07 33.36 5.72
C GLY A 335 -35.83 34.32 4.79
N VAL A 336 -35.40 34.43 3.53
CA VAL A 336 -35.98 35.29 2.49
C VAL A 336 -36.11 34.51 1.19
N ASP A 337 -36.94 35.01 0.26
CA ASP A 337 -37.13 34.40 -1.06
C ASP A 337 -35.83 34.41 -1.88
N ALA A 338 -35.54 33.29 -2.57
CA ALA A 338 -34.37 33.15 -3.44
C ALA A 338 -34.28 34.25 -4.51
N ARG A 339 -35.41 34.78 -4.97
CA ARG A 339 -35.49 35.88 -5.96
C ARG A 339 -34.83 37.18 -5.49
N GLN A 340 -34.59 37.34 -4.19
CA GLN A 340 -33.87 38.51 -3.68
C GLN A 340 -32.39 38.51 -4.12
N LEU A 341 -31.89 37.41 -4.70
CA LEU A 341 -30.54 37.32 -5.29
C LEU A 341 -30.49 37.77 -6.75
N ASP A 342 -31.64 37.92 -7.44
CA ASP A 342 -31.70 38.31 -8.85
C ASP A 342 -30.85 39.55 -9.18
N PRO A 343 -30.82 40.61 -8.33
CA PRO A 343 -29.95 41.75 -8.58
C PRO A 343 -28.45 41.40 -8.54
N ALA A 344 -28.02 40.48 -7.69
CA ALA A 344 -26.62 40.04 -7.63
C ALA A 344 -26.24 39.07 -8.77
N LEU A 345 -27.20 38.30 -9.27
CA LEU A 345 -27.04 37.48 -10.48
C LEU A 345 -26.94 38.38 -11.72
N ALA A 346 -27.80 39.38 -11.84
CA ALA A 346 -27.76 40.37 -12.92
C ALA A 346 -26.47 41.22 -12.88
N ASP A 347 -25.98 41.52 -11.67
CA ASP A 347 -24.69 42.19 -11.45
C ASP A 347 -23.48 41.23 -11.65
N GLY A 348 -23.71 39.91 -11.69
CA GLY A 348 -22.69 38.89 -11.92
C GLY A 348 -21.68 38.73 -10.77
N LEU A 349 -22.06 39.12 -9.55
CA LEU A 349 -21.31 38.79 -8.32
C LEU A 349 -21.45 37.31 -7.95
N VAL A 350 -22.58 36.70 -8.35
CA VAL A 350 -22.91 35.29 -8.14
C VAL A 350 -23.17 34.64 -9.49
N LEU A 351 -22.75 33.39 -9.62
CA LEU A 351 -22.98 32.54 -10.78
C LEU A 351 -23.91 31.39 -10.37
N GLU A 352 -24.88 31.08 -11.24
CA GLU A 352 -25.77 29.93 -11.09
C GLU A 352 -25.39 28.84 -12.10
N ALA A 353 -25.15 27.63 -11.61
CA ALA A 353 -24.88 26.45 -12.44
C ALA A 353 -25.57 25.22 -11.85
N GLN A 354 -26.44 24.56 -12.63
CA GLN A 354 -27.15 23.34 -12.24
C GLN A 354 -27.80 23.43 -10.84
N ARG A 355 -28.48 24.56 -10.54
CA ARG A 355 -29.13 24.90 -9.25
C ARG A 355 -28.19 25.26 -8.09
N SER A 356 -26.88 25.22 -8.30
CA SER A 356 -25.88 25.68 -7.34
C SER A 356 -25.49 27.13 -7.62
N LEU A 357 -25.46 27.93 -6.55
CA LEU A 357 -25.03 29.31 -6.52
C LEU A 357 -23.61 29.39 -5.94
N ARG A 358 -22.74 30.19 -6.56
CA ARG A 358 -21.38 30.44 -6.06
C ARG A 358 -20.92 31.84 -6.40
N PHE A 359 -19.98 32.40 -5.63
CA PHE A 359 -19.35 33.66 -6.02
C PHE A 359 -18.59 33.52 -7.33
N CYS A 360 -18.61 34.58 -8.14
CA CYS A 360 -17.82 34.61 -9.37
C CYS A 360 -16.31 34.59 -9.09
N HIS A 361 -15.89 35.09 -7.92
CA HIS A 361 -14.51 35.10 -7.47
C HIS A 361 -14.42 35.14 -5.93
N ASP A 362 -13.41 34.47 -5.37
CA ASP A 362 -13.24 34.35 -3.90
C ASP A 362 -13.03 35.71 -3.23
N ARG A 363 -12.44 36.68 -3.93
CA ARG A 363 -12.27 38.05 -3.45
C ARG A 363 -13.60 38.77 -3.20
N VAL A 364 -14.67 38.42 -3.92
CA VAL A 364 -16.02 38.93 -3.67
C VAL A 364 -16.54 38.39 -2.34
N GLN A 365 -16.40 37.07 -2.12
CA GLN A 365 -16.75 36.44 -0.85
C GLN A 365 -15.96 37.05 0.31
N GLN A 366 -14.66 37.25 0.14
CA GLN A 366 -13.77 37.82 1.15
C GLN A 366 -14.21 39.24 1.54
N VAL A 367 -14.47 40.12 0.58
CA VAL A 367 -14.94 41.49 0.85
C VAL A 367 -16.26 41.50 1.62
N ILE A 368 -17.19 40.59 1.28
CA ILE A 368 -18.47 40.47 2.00
C ILE A 368 -18.25 39.93 3.42
N TYR A 369 -17.46 38.87 3.56
CA TYR A 369 -17.28 38.16 4.82
C TYR A 369 -16.43 38.93 5.83
N GLU A 370 -15.34 39.56 5.38
CA GLU A 370 -14.46 40.40 6.20
C GLU A 370 -15.02 41.82 6.40
N GLY A 371 -15.87 42.30 5.49
CA GLY A 371 -16.57 43.57 5.63
C GLY A 371 -17.66 43.57 6.71
N MET A 372 -18.10 42.39 7.17
CA MET A 372 -19.01 42.26 8.31
C MET A 372 -18.25 42.42 9.64
N PRO A 373 -18.70 43.29 10.56
CA PRO A 373 -18.21 43.30 11.93
C PRO A 373 -18.30 41.91 12.57
N VAL A 374 -17.34 41.57 13.43
CA VAL A 374 -17.26 40.23 14.06
C VAL A 374 -18.56 39.85 14.78
N ASP A 375 -19.19 40.80 15.46
CA ASP A 375 -20.45 40.60 16.19
C ASP A 375 -21.63 40.31 15.24
N GLU A 376 -21.73 41.04 14.12
CA GLU A 376 -22.76 40.83 13.10
C GLU A 376 -22.57 39.46 12.42
N ARG A 377 -21.32 39.10 12.14
CA ARG A 377 -20.97 37.82 11.53
C ARG A 377 -21.33 36.65 12.46
N GLN A 378 -21.03 36.75 13.75
CA GLN A 378 -21.44 35.74 14.74
C GLN A 378 -22.96 35.65 14.87
N ALA A 379 -23.66 36.79 14.92
CA ALA A 379 -25.12 36.80 14.95
C ALA A 379 -25.73 36.13 13.69
N LEU A 380 -25.11 36.35 12.53
CA LEU A 380 -25.54 35.75 11.27
C LEU A 380 -25.30 34.24 11.23
N HIS A 381 -24.12 33.75 11.61
CA HIS A 381 -23.85 32.30 11.72
C HIS A 381 -24.83 31.61 12.68
N LEU A 382 -25.15 32.24 13.81
CA LEU A 382 -26.15 31.73 14.75
C LEU A 382 -27.55 31.66 14.12
N ALA A 383 -27.96 32.71 13.39
CA ALA A 383 -29.25 32.74 12.71
C ALA A 383 -29.34 31.67 11.61
N ILE A 384 -28.28 31.48 10.83
CA ILE A 384 -28.20 30.45 9.78
C ILE A 384 -28.26 29.06 10.42
N GLY A 385 -27.42 28.79 11.43
CA GLY A 385 -27.37 27.50 12.13
C GLY A 385 -28.73 27.08 12.68
N ARG A 386 -29.46 28.00 13.34
CA ARG A 386 -30.81 27.76 13.85
C ARG A 386 -31.82 27.41 12.77
N ARG A 387 -31.79 28.12 11.63
CA ARG A 387 -32.73 27.90 10.52
C ARG A 387 -32.50 26.58 9.81
N LEU A 388 -31.24 26.24 9.57
CA LEU A 388 -30.85 24.95 8.98
C LEU A 388 -31.22 23.80 9.92
N LEU A 389 -30.92 23.91 11.22
CA LEU A 389 -31.20 22.86 12.20
C LEU A 389 -32.71 22.61 12.39
N ALA A 390 -33.57 23.59 12.09
CA ALA A 390 -35.02 23.44 12.13
C ALA A 390 -35.59 22.55 11.00
N HIS A 391 -34.78 22.17 10.01
CA HIS A 391 -35.21 21.40 8.83
C HIS A 391 -34.37 20.12 8.70
N ALA A 392 -35.05 18.97 8.65
CA ALA A 392 -34.40 17.67 8.52
C ALA A 392 -33.58 17.57 7.23
N GLY A 393 -32.38 16.99 7.32
CA GLY A 393 -31.45 16.83 6.18
C GLY A 393 -30.44 17.98 6.02
N HIS A 394 -30.42 18.96 6.92
CA HIS A 394 -29.47 20.08 6.92
C HIS A 394 -28.58 20.13 8.18
N GLU A 395 -28.46 19.01 8.91
CA GLU A 395 -27.69 18.88 10.14
C GLU A 395 -26.20 19.20 9.93
N THR A 396 -25.60 18.70 8.84
CA THR A 396 -24.19 18.99 8.50
C THR A 396 -23.97 20.47 8.27
N GLY A 397 -24.83 21.10 7.45
CA GLY A 397 -24.76 22.54 7.19
C GLY A 397 -24.95 23.36 8.46
N ALA A 398 -25.86 22.96 9.36
CA ALA A 398 -26.01 23.62 10.66
C ALA A 398 -24.74 23.47 11.53
N SER A 399 -24.13 22.29 11.56
CA SER A 399 -22.91 21.99 12.33
C SER A 399 -21.76 22.93 11.96
N GLU A 400 -21.51 23.13 10.66
CA GLU A 400 -20.47 24.05 10.17
C GLU A 400 -20.67 25.49 10.71
N GLN A 401 -21.91 25.98 10.69
CA GLN A 401 -22.24 27.34 11.10
C GLN A 401 -22.08 27.53 12.61
N TYR A 402 -22.46 26.52 13.39
CA TYR A 402 -22.22 26.52 14.83
C TYR A 402 -20.74 26.39 15.19
N LEU A 403 -19.93 25.69 14.39
CA LEU A 403 -18.50 25.50 14.64
C LEU A 403 -17.73 26.83 14.65
N VAL A 404 -18.16 27.80 13.84
CA VAL A 404 -17.55 29.15 13.77
C VAL A 404 -17.80 29.97 15.05
N LEU A 405 -18.90 29.72 15.75
CA LEU A 405 -19.28 30.47 16.95
C LEU A 405 -18.44 30.12 18.18
N GLY A 406 -17.84 28.93 18.21
CA GLY A 406 -17.05 28.46 19.36
C GLY A 406 -17.83 28.50 20.67
N ASP A 407 -17.30 29.22 21.66
CA ASP A 407 -17.86 29.28 23.02
C ASP A 407 -18.96 30.35 23.19
N SER A 408 -19.26 31.13 22.13
CA SER A 408 -20.16 32.30 22.20
C SER A 408 -21.66 31.96 22.18
N LEU A 409 -22.05 30.70 22.41
CA LEU A 409 -23.46 30.29 22.46
C LEU A 409 -24.10 30.65 23.82
N PRO A 410 -25.15 31.49 23.86
CA PRO A 410 -25.66 32.04 25.11
C PRO A 410 -26.61 31.12 25.89
N ASP A 411 -27.30 30.17 25.23
CA ASP A 411 -28.39 29.41 25.83
C ASP A 411 -28.00 27.96 26.20
N THR A 412 -28.33 27.49 27.41
CA THR A 412 -27.93 26.17 27.92
C THR A 412 -28.55 24.99 27.17
N PRO A 413 -29.87 24.96 26.90
CA PRO A 413 -30.49 23.93 26.07
C PRO A 413 -29.92 23.92 24.65
N GLU A 414 -29.73 25.08 24.03
CA GLU A 414 -29.15 25.18 22.68
C GLU A 414 -27.71 24.64 22.65
N ARG A 415 -26.88 24.96 23.66
CA ARG A 415 -25.52 24.41 23.80
C ARG A 415 -25.49 22.88 23.81
N ARG A 416 -26.42 22.23 24.53
CA ARG A 416 -26.53 20.76 24.55
C ARG A 416 -26.96 20.18 23.21
N GLN A 417 -27.93 20.82 22.56
CA GLN A 417 -28.40 20.40 21.23
C GLN A 417 -27.26 20.49 20.21
N VAL A 418 -26.51 21.59 20.21
CA VAL A 418 -25.36 21.80 19.32
C VAL A 418 -24.22 20.84 19.64
N ALA A 419 -23.94 20.56 20.91
CA ALA A 419 -22.93 19.56 21.27
C ALA A 419 -23.31 18.15 20.79
N SER A 420 -24.59 17.77 20.88
CA SER A 420 -25.07 16.51 20.32
C SER A 420 -24.95 16.48 18.80
N LEU A 421 -25.24 17.59 18.13
CA LEU A 421 -25.08 17.76 16.69
C LEU A 421 -23.61 17.59 16.28
N PHE A 422 -22.66 18.20 17.00
CA PHE A 422 -21.23 17.99 16.78
C PHE A 422 -20.80 16.53 16.99
N GLY A 423 -21.37 15.83 17.97
CA GLY A 423 -21.12 14.39 18.13
C GLY A 423 -21.54 13.57 16.91
N GLN A 424 -22.69 13.90 16.30
CA GLN A 424 -23.16 13.26 15.07
C GLN A 424 -22.28 13.62 13.86
N ALA A 425 -21.90 14.89 13.72
CA ALA A 425 -20.99 15.36 12.68
C ALA A 425 -19.61 14.69 12.79
N ALA A 426 -19.10 14.50 14.02
CA ALA A 426 -17.87 13.77 14.27
C ALA A 426 -17.95 12.30 13.84
N LEU A 427 -19.05 11.60 14.15
CA LEU A 427 -19.28 10.23 13.68
C LEU A 427 -19.36 10.15 12.15
N HIS A 428 -19.98 11.13 11.51
CA HIS A 428 -20.02 11.21 10.06
C HIS A 428 -18.63 11.44 9.47
N ALA A 429 -17.85 12.38 10.01
CA ALA A 429 -16.47 12.63 9.60
C ALA A 429 -15.59 11.37 9.77
N ARG A 430 -15.76 10.65 10.90
CA ARG A 430 -15.11 9.36 11.16
C ARG A 430 -15.46 8.31 10.10
N SER A 431 -16.72 8.25 9.67
CA SER A 431 -17.16 7.33 8.61
C SER A 431 -16.57 7.63 7.23
N GLN A 432 -16.06 8.85 7.03
CA GLN A 432 -15.34 9.29 5.84
C GLN A 432 -13.80 9.31 6.05
N ALA A 433 -13.34 8.89 7.23
CA ALA A 433 -11.96 8.98 7.70
C ALA A 433 -11.35 10.38 7.69
N ASP A 434 -12.16 11.41 7.89
CA ASP A 434 -11.67 12.76 8.16
C ASP A 434 -11.48 12.97 9.66
N TYR A 435 -10.38 12.41 10.20
CA TYR A 435 -10.03 12.51 11.62
C TYR A 435 -9.72 13.93 12.08
N ALA A 436 -9.30 14.80 11.17
CA ALA A 436 -9.03 16.20 11.49
C ALA A 436 -10.35 16.95 11.71
N LEU A 437 -11.34 16.69 10.87
CA LEU A 437 -12.68 17.23 11.05
C LEU A 437 -13.41 16.60 12.25
N GLU A 438 -13.30 15.28 12.44
CA GLU A 438 -13.76 14.59 13.64
C GLU A 438 -13.21 15.27 14.90
N GLU A 439 -11.90 15.51 14.96
CA GLU A 439 -11.24 16.16 16.10
C GLU A 439 -11.78 17.58 16.34
N ARG A 440 -12.00 18.37 15.28
CA ARG A 440 -12.56 19.73 15.40
C ARG A 440 -13.96 19.73 16.00
N PHE A 441 -14.83 18.84 15.53
CA PHE A 441 -16.18 18.71 16.06
C PHE A 441 -16.18 18.20 17.50
N LEU A 442 -15.37 17.18 17.82
CA LEU A 442 -15.24 16.66 19.18
C LEU A 442 -14.67 17.71 20.15
N SER A 443 -13.64 18.45 19.73
CA SER A 443 -13.07 19.55 20.51
C SER A 443 -14.10 20.66 20.77
N ALA A 444 -14.92 21.00 19.77
CA ALA A 444 -16.02 21.96 19.94
C ALA A 444 -17.12 21.42 20.87
N ALA A 445 -17.54 20.15 20.71
CA ALA A 445 -18.52 19.50 21.59
C ALA A 445 -18.04 19.49 23.04
N VAL A 446 -16.78 19.12 23.29
CA VAL A 446 -16.18 19.12 24.62
C VAL A 446 -16.17 20.52 25.23
N ARG A 447 -15.82 21.56 24.47
CA ARG A 447 -15.84 22.95 24.97
C ARG A 447 -17.24 23.39 25.42
N LEU A 448 -18.27 23.11 24.63
CA LEU A 448 -19.65 23.44 24.97
C LEU A 448 -20.15 22.66 26.20
N LEU A 449 -19.90 21.35 26.23
CA LEU A 449 -20.36 20.48 27.31
C LEU A 449 -19.64 20.75 28.65
N ARG A 450 -18.39 21.22 28.62
CA ARG A 450 -17.63 21.58 29.84
C ARG A 450 -18.28 22.70 30.63
N LEU A 451 -19.02 23.59 29.97
CA LEU A 451 -19.70 24.71 30.63
C LEU A 451 -20.87 24.25 31.51
N ASP A 452 -21.39 23.04 31.29
CA ASP A 452 -22.48 22.42 32.07
C ASP A 452 -21.96 21.58 33.25
N GLY A 453 -20.64 21.49 33.42
CA GLY A 453 -20.00 20.62 34.42
C GLY A 453 -19.87 19.16 33.97
N PRO A 454 -19.50 18.24 34.89
CA PRO A 454 -19.28 16.83 34.56
C PRO A 454 -20.60 16.14 34.22
N THR A 455 -20.76 15.73 32.96
CA THR A 455 -21.93 15.00 32.45
C THR A 455 -21.48 13.75 31.67
N PRO A 456 -22.32 12.70 31.53
CA PRO A 456 -21.99 11.53 30.73
C PRO A 456 -21.66 11.87 29.26
N ALA A 457 -22.35 12.87 28.69
CA ALA A 457 -22.09 13.35 27.34
C ALA A 457 -20.68 13.98 27.21
N LEU A 458 -20.25 14.77 28.20
CA LEU A 458 -18.91 15.32 28.24
C LEU A 458 -17.86 14.21 28.31
N ALA A 459 -18.07 13.23 29.18
CA ALA A 459 -17.17 12.09 29.34
C ALA A 459 -17.01 11.33 28.01
N GLN A 460 -18.11 11.00 27.35
CA GLN A 460 -18.10 10.33 26.04
C GLN A 460 -17.37 11.16 24.97
N ALA A 461 -17.65 12.46 24.87
CA ALA A 461 -17.00 13.34 23.90
C ALA A 461 -15.48 13.46 24.16
N MET A 462 -15.06 13.51 25.43
CA MET A 462 -13.64 13.53 25.79
C MET A 462 -12.92 12.24 25.43
N ARG A 463 -13.53 11.07 25.64
CA ARG A 463 -12.96 9.77 25.23
C ARG A 463 -12.81 9.67 23.71
N ALA A 464 -13.84 10.06 22.96
CA ALA A 464 -13.76 10.11 21.51
C ALA A 464 -12.67 11.08 21.04
N TRP A 465 -12.56 12.26 21.67
CA TRP A 465 -11.56 13.27 21.32
C TRP A 465 -10.13 12.77 21.58
N HIS A 466 -9.90 12.12 22.73
CA HIS A 466 -8.62 11.47 23.05
C HIS A 466 -8.23 10.42 22.00
N ALA A 467 -9.17 9.57 21.60
CA ALA A 467 -8.94 8.58 20.55
C ALA A 467 -8.61 9.25 19.20
N SER A 468 -9.34 10.31 18.82
CA SER A 468 -9.07 11.07 17.59
C SER A 468 -7.68 11.71 17.57
N LEU A 469 -7.24 12.29 18.69
CA LEU A 469 -5.90 12.87 18.82
C LEU A 469 -4.79 11.81 18.73
N TYR A 470 -5.01 10.63 19.33
CA TYR A 470 -4.09 9.50 19.19
C TYR A 470 -3.96 9.05 17.73
N ILE A 471 -5.08 8.91 17.02
CA ILE A 471 -5.11 8.53 15.59
C ILE A 471 -4.37 9.55 14.72
N LEU A 472 -4.52 10.84 15.00
CA LEU A 472 -3.81 11.93 14.32
C LEU A 472 -2.30 12.00 14.67
N GLY A 473 -1.79 11.15 15.56
CA GLY A 473 -0.40 11.18 16.04
C GLY A 473 -0.09 12.37 16.95
N ARG A 474 -1.10 13.15 17.37
CA ARG A 474 -0.98 14.30 18.29
C ARG A 474 -0.85 13.82 19.75
N HIS A 475 0.15 12.96 20.00
CA HIS A 475 0.29 12.21 21.25
C HIS A 475 0.40 13.10 22.50
N ALA A 476 1.11 14.23 22.41
CA ALA A 476 1.25 15.16 23.54
C ALA A 476 -0.09 15.77 23.97
N GLU A 477 -0.97 16.08 23.01
CA GLU A 477 -2.30 16.61 23.28
C GLU A 477 -3.24 15.50 23.77
N ALA A 478 -3.14 14.30 23.17
CA ALA A 478 -3.84 13.12 23.65
C ALA A 478 -3.51 12.82 25.13
N ASP A 479 -2.24 12.87 25.52
CA ASP A 479 -1.81 12.66 26.91
C ASP A 479 -2.45 13.68 27.87
N GLN A 480 -2.58 14.95 27.46
CA GLN A 480 -3.23 16.00 28.26
C GLN A 480 -4.74 15.77 28.41
N VAL A 481 -5.42 15.37 27.34
CA VAL A 481 -6.85 15.03 27.40
C VAL A 481 -7.07 13.82 28.28
N TYR A 482 -6.25 12.78 28.12
CA TYR A 482 -6.29 11.59 28.95
C TYR A 482 -6.11 11.88 30.45
N ALA A 483 -5.15 12.74 30.81
CA ALA A 483 -4.94 13.14 32.20
C ALA A 483 -6.21 13.78 32.81
N ARG A 484 -6.99 14.52 32.02
CA ARG A 484 -8.27 15.08 32.46
C ARG A 484 -9.35 14.01 32.60
N ILE A 485 -9.45 13.08 31.64
CA ILE A 485 -10.37 11.94 31.73
C ILE A 485 -10.08 11.14 33.00
N ALA A 486 -8.82 10.77 33.24
CA ALA A 486 -8.42 9.98 34.41
C ALA A 486 -8.72 10.66 35.75
N ALA A 487 -8.76 12.00 35.79
CA ALA A 487 -9.07 12.77 36.99
C ALA A 487 -10.58 12.96 37.24
N GLN A 488 -11.42 12.86 36.21
CA GLN A 488 -12.85 13.22 36.25
C GLN A 488 -13.79 12.04 36.04
N GLU A 489 -13.36 11.00 35.35
CA GLU A 489 -14.17 9.84 35.00
C GLU A 489 -14.39 8.94 36.24
N SER A 490 -15.65 8.80 36.63
CA SER A 490 -16.07 7.93 37.73
C SER A 490 -16.49 6.54 37.25
N ASP A 491 -16.92 6.41 35.99
CA ASP A 491 -17.23 5.10 35.40
C ASP A 491 -15.94 4.36 35.04
N LEU A 492 -15.73 3.21 35.69
CA LEU A 492 -14.57 2.39 35.44
C LEU A 492 -14.53 1.86 33.99
N THR A 493 -15.67 1.57 33.38
CA THR A 493 -15.73 1.04 32.01
C THR A 493 -15.27 2.10 31.00
N GLY A 494 -15.80 3.32 31.11
CA GLY A 494 -15.33 4.47 30.33
C GLY A 494 -13.84 4.78 30.58
N LEU A 495 -13.37 4.67 31.82
CA LEU A 495 -11.94 4.87 32.09
C LEU A 495 -11.08 3.80 31.39
N ILE A 496 -11.47 2.53 31.45
CA ILE A 496 -10.77 1.43 30.76
C ILE A 496 -10.72 1.66 29.25
N GLU A 497 -11.80 2.15 28.64
CA GLU A 497 -11.85 2.48 27.21
C GLU A 497 -10.77 3.52 26.84
N ALA A 498 -10.73 4.65 27.56
CA ALA A 498 -9.72 5.70 27.34
C ALA A 498 -8.30 5.21 27.65
N SER A 499 -8.12 4.46 28.73
CA SER A 499 -6.83 3.91 29.13
C SER A 499 -6.31 2.87 28.14
N SER A 500 -7.19 2.15 27.44
CA SER A 500 -6.79 1.20 26.38
C SER A 500 -6.10 1.92 25.23
N VAL A 501 -6.63 3.06 24.79
CA VAL A 501 -5.97 3.94 23.81
C VAL A 501 -4.62 4.44 24.36
N GLN A 502 -4.59 4.82 25.64
CA GLN A 502 -3.37 5.31 26.28
C GLN A 502 -2.28 4.24 26.40
N ILE A 503 -2.62 3.01 26.78
CA ILE A 503 -1.68 1.88 26.88
C ILE A 503 -1.10 1.56 25.49
N ASN A 504 -1.92 1.58 24.43
CA ASN A 504 -1.45 1.43 23.05
C ASN A 504 -0.47 2.55 22.65
N SER A 505 -0.79 3.80 22.99
CA SER A 505 0.08 4.96 22.75
C SER A 505 1.43 4.83 23.47
N LEU A 506 1.43 4.45 24.76
CA LEU A 506 2.65 4.26 25.54
C LEU A 506 3.49 3.09 25.03
N THR A 507 2.85 1.97 24.71
CA THR A 507 3.53 0.78 24.16
C THR A 507 4.19 1.08 22.81
N SER A 508 3.47 1.78 21.92
CA SER A 508 4.00 2.20 20.61
C SER A 508 5.20 3.14 20.73
N ARG A 509 5.23 3.98 21.77
CA ARG A 509 6.34 4.89 22.11
C ARG A 509 7.47 4.23 22.93
N ARG A 510 7.39 2.92 23.20
CA ARG A 510 8.31 2.14 24.05
C ARG A 510 8.38 2.59 25.51
N MET A 511 7.34 3.24 26.02
CA MET A 511 7.16 3.60 27.42
C MET A 511 6.50 2.44 28.18
N LEU A 512 7.17 1.29 28.19
CA LEU A 512 6.63 0.03 28.72
C LEU A 512 6.32 0.08 30.22
N PRO A 513 7.18 0.64 31.10
CA PRO A 513 6.89 0.71 32.53
C PRO A 513 5.59 1.46 32.84
N GLU A 514 5.35 2.58 32.15
CA GLU A 514 4.17 3.41 32.31
C GLU A 514 2.91 2.69 31.81
N ALA A 515 2.99 2.01 30.66
CA ALA A 515 1.87 1.24 30.12
C ALA A 515 1.47 0.09 31.05
N ILE A 516 2.46 -0.64 31.59
CA ILE A 516 2.25 -1.75 32.53
C ILE A 516 1.65 -1.25 33.84
N ALA A 517 2.21 -0.18 34.41
CA ALA A 517 1.72 0.40 35.66
C ALA A 517 0.26 0.86 35.53
N LEU A 518 -0.08 1.50 34.41
CA LEU A 518 -1.44 1.94 34.14
C LEU A 518 -2.41 0.75 34.01
N GLY A 519 -2.04 -0.27 33.25
CA GLY A 519 -2.84 -1.49 33.07
C GLY A 519 -3.12 -2.22 34.39
N ILE A 520 -2.08 -2.44 35.20
CA ILE A 520 -2.18 -3.10 36.50
C ILE A 520 -3.05 -2.31 37.48
N ALA A 521 -2.88 -0.98 37.56
CA ALA A 521 -3.68 -0.15 38.46
C ALA A 521 -5.18 -0.21 38.13
N LEU A 522 -5.53 -0.29 36.85
CA LEU A 522 -6.92 -0.41 36.41
C LEU A 522 -7.50 -1.81 36.60
N LEU A 523 -6.70 -2.86 36.39
CA LEU A 523 -7.10 -4.24 36.71
C LEU A 523 -7.41 -4.39 38.21
N ALA A 524 -6.57 -3.82 39.08
CA ALA A 524 -6.83 -3.81 40.52
C ALA A 524 -8.13 -3.07 40.87
N ARG A 525 -8.40 -1.92 40.23
CA ARG A 525 -9.67 -1.19 40.38
C ARG A 525 -10.88 -1.98 39.87
N ALA A 526 -10.70 -2.86 38.89
CA ALA A 526 -11.72 -3.78 38.40
C ALA A 526 -11.89 -5.02 39.28
N GLY A 527 -11.26 -5.07 40.46
CA GLY A 527 -11.33 -6.20 41.38
C GLY A 527 -10.41 -7.37 41.01
N ILE A 528 -9.47 -7.16 40.08
CA ILE A 528 -8.47 -8.15 39.70
C ILE A 528 -7.12 -7.78 40.32
N GLU A 529 -6.89 -8.27 41.54
CA GLU A 529 -5.62 -8.06 42.25
C GLU A 529 -4.55 -9.07 41.81
N LEU A 530 -3.29 -8.62 41.71
CA LEU A 530 -2.16 -9.53 41.51
C LEU A 530 -1.84 -10.24 42.84
N PRO A 531 -1.91 -11.58 42.91
CA PRO A 531 -1.53 -12.36 44.08
C PRO A 531 0.00 -12.45 44.21
N ASP A 532 0.43 -12.92 45.37
CA ASP A 532 1.82 -13.35 45.58
C ASP A 532 2.17 -14.53 44.68
N ASN A 533 3.42 -14.58 44.24
CA ASN A 533 3.91 -15.44 43.16
C ASN A 533 4.09 -16.90 43.64
N ASP A 534 2.99 -17.64 43.85
CA ASP A 534 2.98 -19.05 44.28
C ASP A 534 3.28 -20.01 43.10
N PRO A 535 4.44 -20.70 43.10
CA PRO A 535 4.81 -21.64 42.05
C PRO A 535 3.83 -22.81 41.88
N ASP A 536 3.21 -23.29 42.96
CA ASP A 536 2.30 -24.44 42.92
C ASP A 536 0.97 -24.08 42.26
N ASP A 537 0.48 -22.85 42.48
CA ASP A 537 -0.69 -22.33 41.79
C ASP A 537 -0.44 -22.15 40.30
N ILE A 538 0.73 -21.64 39.91
CA ILE A 538 1.13 -21.51 38.50
C ILE A 538 1.15 -22.89 37.83
N ALA A 539 1.80 -23.88 38.44
CA ALA A 539 1.90 -25.24 37.89
C ALA A 539 0.52 -25.86 37.67
N ARG A 540 -0.36 -25.80 38.68
CA ARG A 540 -1.73 -26.35 38.61
C ARG A 540 -2.56 -25.74 37.46
N ARG A 541 -2.31 -24.48 37.14
CA ARG A 541 -3.01 -23.76 36.07
C ARG A 541 -2.42 -24.03 34.70
N LEU A 542 -1.10 -24.18 34.60
CA LEU A 542 -0.47 -24.68 33.38
C LEU A 542 -1.02 -26.07 33.04
N ASP A 543 -1.16 -26.96 34.02
CA ASP A 543 -1.79 -28.28 33.83
C ASP A 543 -3.22 -28.17 33.32
N ALA A 544 -4.00 -27.20 33.83
CA ALA A 544 -5.35 -26.94 33.35
C ALA A 544 -5.38 -26.42 31.90
N ILE A 545 -4.44 -25.56 31.50
CA ILE A 545 -4.31 -25.11 30.10
C ILE A 545 -3.91 -26.29 29.21
N THR A 546 -2.97 -27.13 29.64
CA THR A 546 -2.55 -28.34 28.92
C THR A 546 -3.73 -29.28 28.72
N ALA A 547 -4.49 -29.57 29.78
CA ALA A 547 -5.68 -30.40 29.71
C ALA A 547 -6.73 -29.80 28.75
N TRP A 548 -6.94 -28.48 28.80
CA TRP A 548 -7.83 -27.79 27.86
C TRP A 548 -7.35 -27.92 26.42
N ALA A 549 -6.05 -27.75 26.15
CA ALA A 549 -5.47 -27.80 24.81
C ALA A 549 -5.69 -29.16 24.11
N TYR A 550 -5.60 -30.26 24.87
CA TYR A 550 -5.76 -31.63 24.35
C TYR A 550 -7.15 -32.24 24.56
N SER A 551 -8.07 -31.52 25.20
CA SER A 551 -9.46 -31.99 25.38
C SER A 551 -10.30 -31.84 24.11
N ASP A 552 -11.28 -32.74 23.93
CA ASP A 552 -12.34 -32.64 22.91
C ASP A 552 -13.31 -31.46 23.15
N ALA A 553 -13.02 -30.57 24.11
CA ALA A 553 -13.86 -29.45 24.52
C ALA A 553 -13.99 -28.31 23.48
N LEU A 554 -13.55 -28.50 22.23
CA LEU A 554 -13.79 -27.53 21.16
C LEU A 554 -15.30 -27.33 20.98
N ASP A 555 -16.08 -28.42 20.90
CA ASP A 555 -17.53 -28.36 20.77
C ASP A 555 -18.19 -27.75 22.01
N ALA A 556 -17.65 -28.01 23.21
CA ALA A 556 -18.14 -27.44 24.44
C ALA A 556 -17.95 -25.92 24.49
N ASP A 557 -16.77 -25.39 24.13
CA ASP A 557 -16.54 -23.95 24.07
C ASP A 557 -17.34 -23.29 22.93
N LEU A 558 -17.56 -23.96 21.79
CA LEU A 558 -18.42 -23.45 20.72
C LEU A 558 -19.90 -23.37 21.11
N GLN A 559 -20.36 -24.18 22.06
CA GLN A 559 -21.74 -24.15 22.56
C GLN A 559 -21.98 -23.13 23.68
N ARG A 560 -20.92 -22.65 24.35
CA ARG A 560 -21.04 -21.71 25.47
C ARG A 560 -21.37 -20.29 25.00
N ALA A 561 -22.35 -19.64 25.61
CA ALA A 561 -22.58 -18.23 25.36
C ALA A 561 -21.35 -17.40 25.77
N GLY A 562 -20.99 -16.39 24.98
CA GLY A 562 -19.97 -15.41 25.34
C GLY A 562 -20.54 -14.33 26.26
N PRO A 563 -19.68 -13.56 26.96
CA PRO A 563 -20.13 -12.43 27.76
C PRO A 563 -20.79 -11.34 26.92
N ILE A 564 -21.95 -10.87 27.37
CA ILE A 564 -22.65 -9.69 26.82
C ILE A 564 -22.35 -8.44 27.68
N ASP A 565 -21.85 -8.63 28.91
CA ASP A 565 -21.53 -7.55 29.84
C ASP A 565 -20.37 -6.68 29.31
N PRO A 566 -20.61 -5.38 29.03
CA PRO A 566 -19.58 -4.45 28.57
C PRO A 566 -18.39 -4.33 29.51
N HIS A 567 -18.61 -4.49 30.83
CA HIS A 567 -17.54 -4.43 31.81
C HIS A 567 -16.55 -5.58 31.62
N VAL A 568 -17.04 -6.81 31.45
CA VAL A 568 -16.21 -7.99 31.21
C VAL A 568 -15.40 -7.86 29.91
N LEU A 569 -16.02 -7.33 28.85
CA LEU A 569 -15.35 -7.09 27.56
C LEU A 569 -14.24 -6.02 27.66
N ALA A 570 -14.51 -4.94 28.40
CA ALA A 570 -13.53 -3.88 28.64
C ALA A 570 -12.34 -4.41 29.46
N VAL A 571 -12.60 -5.16 30.53
CA VAL A 571 -11.56 -5.77 31.36
C VAL A 571 -10.74 -6.80 30.55
N GLY A 572 -11.38 -7.62 29.70
CA GLY A 572 -10.67 -8.53 28.81
C GLY A 572 -9.73 -7.81 27.84
N THR A 573 -10.19 -6.68 27.27
CA THR A 573 -9.36 -5.82 26.41
C THR A 573 -8.17 -5.24 27.18
N LEU A 574 -8.41 -4.69 28.37
CA LEU A 574 -7.36 -4.15 29.24
C LEU A 574 -6.31 -5.22 29.58
N LEU A 575 -6.76 -6.43 29.91
CA LEU A 575 -5.91 -7.55 30.25
C LEU A 575 -5.03 -7.95 29.07
N HIS A 576 -5.58 -8.02 27.85
CA HIS A 576 -4.83 -8.26 26.62
C HIS A 576 -3.74 -7.20 26.41
N LEU A 577 -4.11 -5.91 26.44
CA LEU A 577 -3.18 -4.80 26.20
C LEU A 577 -2.06 -4.76 27.26
N THR A 578 -2.39 -4.98 28.52
CA THR A 578 -1.42 -5.05 29.62
C THR A 578 -0.48 -6.23 29.46
N THR A 579 -1.01 -7.40 29.05
CA THR A 579 -0.20 -8.59 28.72
C THR A 579 0.80 -8.28 27.61
N MET A 580 0.38 -7.54 26.57
CA MET A 580 1.25 -7.19 25.46
C MET A 580 2.33 -6.19 25.82
N ALA A 581 2.05 -5.21 26.67
CA ALA A 581 3.07 -4.31 27.20
C ALA A 581 4.07 -5.06 28.10
N THR A 582 3.58 -6.03 28.89
CA THR A 582 4.37 -6.79 29.87
C THR A 582 5.29 -7.83 29.22
N TYR A 583 4.91 -8.33 28.04
CA TYR A 583 5.67 -9.33 27.28
C TYR A 583 7.16 -9.02 27.12
N TYR A 584 7.52 -7.73 27.01
CA TYR A 584 8.89 -7.29 26.79
C TYR A 584 9.64 -6.84 28.07
N ALA A 585 9.02 -6.91 29.25
CA ALA A 585 9.52 -6.20 30.43
C ALA A 585 9.51 -6.98 31.76
N ASP A 586 8.48 -7.79 32.05
CA ASP A 586 8.35 -8.46 33.36
C ASP A 586 7.75 -9.87 33.25
N ASP A 587 8.65 -10.86 33.36
CA ASP A 587 8.34 -12.27 33.23
C ASP A 587 7.38 -12.82 34.29
N LYS A 588 7.41 -12.28 35.51
CA LYS A 588 6.59 -12.78 36.62
C LYS A 588 5.15 -12.30 36.46
N ARG A 589 4.99 -11.01 36.18
CA ARG A 589 3.67 -10.41 35.93
C ARG A 589 3.01 -10.99 34.68
N LEU A 590 3.79 -11.31 33.65
CA LEU A 590 3.28 -11.93 32.42
C LEU A 590 2.55 -13.25 32.70
N ILE A 591 3.14 -14.13 33.51
CA ILE A 591 2.56 -15.44 33.83
C ILE A 591 1.19 -15.28 34.48
N TRP A 592 1.08 -14.36 35.44
CA TRP A 592 -0.17 -14.12 36.12
C TRP A 592 -1.25 -13.54 35.19
N LEU A 593 -0.91 -12.56 34.35
CA LEU A 593 -1.86 -11.95 33.42
C LEU A 593 -2.45 -13.01 32.47
N LEU A 594 -1.59 -13.92 31.98
CA LEU A 594 -1.98 -15.05 31.13
C LEU A 594 -2.87 -16.07 31.85
N VAL A 595 -2.58 -16.35 33.11
CA VAL A 595 -3.41 -17.19 33.98
C VAL A 595 -4.80 -16.59 34.20
N ARG A 596 -4.86 -15.30 34.61
CA ARG A 596 -6.14 -14.64 34.88
C ARG A 596 -6.98 -14.54 33.60
N TYR A 597 -6.31 -14.32 32.48
CA TYR A 597 -6.92 -14.32 31.16
C TYR A 597 -7.65 -15.64 30.86
N GLN A 598 -6.99 -16.78 31.09
CA GLN A 598 -7.61 -18.08 30.90
C GLN A 598 -8.79 -18.29 31.86
N GLN A 599 -8.70 -17.83 33.11
CA GLN A 599 -9.82 -17.91 34.03
C GLN A 599 -11.03 -17.14 33.53
N MET A 600 -10.85 -15.93 33.02
CA MET A 600 -11.96 -15.14 32.46
C MET A 600 -12.63 -15.86 31.29
N TRP A 601 -11.87 -16.55 30.45
CA TRP A 601 -12.41 -17.39 29.38
C TRP A 601 -13.27 -18.54 29.93
N ILE A 602 -12.81 -19.20 31.01
CA ILE A 602 -13.53 -20.29 31.67
C ILE A 602 -14.76 -19.77 32.41
N GLU A 603 -14.70 -18.61 33.06
CA GLU A 603 -15.79 -18.02 33.84
C GLU A 603 -16.91 -17.48 32.94
N HIS A 604 -16.54 -16.76 31.87
CA HIS A 604 -17.50 -15.98 31.08
C HIS A 604 -17.80 -16.54 29.69
N GLY A 605 -16.99 -17.48 29.19
CA GLY A 605 -17.14 -18.04 27.86
C GLY A 605 -16.33 -17.29 26.79
N PRO A 606 -16.37 -17.78 25.54
CA PRO A 606 -15.56 -17.25 24.45
C PRO A 606 -16.02 -15.85 24.00
N CYS A 607 -15.07 -14.93 23.82
CA CYS A 607 -15.31 -13.65 23.15
C CYS A 607 -14.06 -13.14 22.41
N ALA A 608 -14.27 -12.25 21.44
CA ALA A 608 -13.22 -11.66 20.63
C ALA A 608 -12.17 -10.90 21.46
N ALA A 609 -12.61 -10.11 22.45
CA ALA A 609 -11.73 -9.34 23.33
C ALA A 609 -10.72 -10.21 24.07
N LEU A 610 -11.14 -11.44 24.41
CA LEU A 610 -10.25 -12.37 25.05
C LEU A 610 -9.35 -13.07 24.02
N LEU A 611 -9.94 -13.59 22.93
CA LEU A 611 -9.31 -14.52 21.98
C LEU A 611 -7.85 -14.22 21.59
N LYS A 612 -7.48 -12.96 21.31
CA LYS A 612 -6.10 -12.59 20.94
C LYS A 612 -5.08 -12.97 22.03
N THR A 613 -5.41 -12.96 23.30
CA THR A 613 -4.43 -13.31 24.35
C THR A 613 -4.07 -14.80 24.37
N PHE A 614 -4.80 -15.68 23.66
CA PHE A 614 -4.30 -17.05 23.43
C PHE A 614 -2.99 -17.08 22.65
N GLY A 615 -2.70 -16.05 21.83
CA GLY A 615 -1.44 -15.91 21.10
C GLY A 615 -0.20 -15.89 21.99
N THR A 616 -0.35 -15.40 23.21
CA THR A 616 0.76 -15.21 24.15
C THR A 616 0.93 -16.39 25.12
N LEU A 617 -0.08 -17.24 25.29
CA LEU A 617 0.02 -18.44 26.14
C LEU A 617 1.16 -19.41 25.78
N PRO A 618 1.50 -19.67 24.49
CA PRO A 618 2.60 -20.55 24.13
C PRO A 618 3.95 -20.20 24.77
N ILE A 619 4.16 -18.92 25.15
CA ILE A 619 5.38 -18.47 25.83
C ILE A 619 5.61 -19.21 27.15
N LEU A 620 4.53 -19.53 27.87
CA LEU A 620 4.61 -20.26 29.14
C LEU A 620 5.22 -21.64 28.95
N PHE A 621 4.73 -22.40 27.97
CA PHE A 621 5.19 -23.77 27.72
C PHE A 621 6.59 -23.83 27.12
N LYS A 622 6.93 -22.84 26.27
CA LYS A 622 8.27 -22.71 25.67
C LYS A 622 9.39 -22.59 26.70
N ARG A 623 9.14 -21.91 27.82
CA ARG A 623 10.13 -21.79 28.92
C ARG A 623 10.46 -23.13 29.57
N HIS A 624 9.51 -24.06 29.56
CA HIS A 624 9.68 -25.42 30.07
C HIS A 624 10.07 -26.42 28.97
N GLY A 625 10.28 -25.96 27.74
CA GLY A 625 10.63 -26.81 26.59
C GLY A 625 9.44 -27.54 25.94
N ASP A 626 8.20 -27.29 26.37
CA ASP A 626 7.00 -27.91 25.83
C ASP A 626 6.39 -27.07 24.68
N TYR A 627 6.96 -27.20 23.49
CA TYR A 627 6.47 -26.47 22.32
C TYR A 627 5.15 -27.04 21.76
N ARG A 628 4.87 -28.33 22.01
CA ARG A 628 3.68 -29.02 21.52
C ARG A 628 2.41 -28.49 22.15
N THR A 629 2.41 -28.26 23.46
CA THR A 629 1.24 -27.70 24.13
C THR A 629 0.95 -26.28 23.65
N GLY A 630 1.98 -25.46 23.46
CA GLY A 630 1.85 -24.13 22.84
C GLY A 630 1.27 -24.18 21.42
N TYR A 631 1.62 -25.19 20.63
CA TYR A 631 1.04 -25.44 19.31
C TYR A 631 -0.45 -25.81 19.41
N ALA A 632 -0.81 -26.76 20.28
CA ALA A 632 -2.20 -27.23 20.45
C ALA A 632 -3.14 -26.11 20.91
N VAL A 633 -2.67 -25.25 21.83
CA VAL A 633 -3.43 -24.07 22.30
C VAL A 633 -3.81 -23.14 21.15
N LEU A 634 -2.87 -22.82 20.26
CA LEU A 634 -3.14 -21.88 19.15
C LEU A 634 -4.05 -22.47 18.08
N ILE A 635 -3.88 -23.76 17.74
CA ILE A 635 -4.77 -24.45 16.79
C ILE A 635 -6.21 -24.40 17.30
N LYS A 636 -6.42 -24.72 18.58
CA LYS A 636 -7.76 -24.70 19.18
C LYS A 636 -8.34 -23.28 19.22
N ALA A 637 -7.55 -22.28 19.62
CA ALA A 637 -7.99 -20.88 19.64
C ALA A 637 -8.37 -20.37 18.23
N GLN A 638 -7.59 -20.69 17.20
CA GLN A 638 -7.91 -20.33 15.81
C GLN A 638 -9.20 -20.99 15.32
N ALA A 639 -9.40 -22.27 15.64
CA ALA A 639 -10.63 -22.98 15.30
C ALA A 639 -11.87 -22.31 15.94
N ILE A 640 -11.75 -21.88 17.20
CA ILE A 640 -12.81 -21.15 17.90
C ILE A 640 -13.08 -19.79 17.23
N GLY A 641 -12.03 -19.03 16.93
CA GLY A 641 -12.17 -17.73 16.26
C GLY A 641 -12.89 -17.84 14.92
N LYS A 642 -12.47 -18.79 14.08
CA LYS A 642 -13.08 -19.04 12.78
C LYS A 642 -14.55 -19.48 12.88
N ALA A 643 -14.86 -20.39 13.80
CA ALA A 643 -16.22 -20.88 13.98
C ALA A 643 -17.19 -19.82 14.54
N ARG A 644 -16.67 -18.81 15.24
CA ARG A 644 -17.45 -17.70 15.83
C ARG A 644 -17.53 -16.44 14.96
N GLY A 645 -16.86 -16.42 13.80
CA GLY A 645 -16.78 -15.23 12.94
C GLY A 645 -15.90 -14.12 13.51
N TYR A 646 -14.90 -14.46 14.32
CA TYR A 646 -13.89 -13.52 14.84
C TYR A 646 -12.70 -13.48 13.89
N ASP A 647 -12.93 -13.06 12.65
CA ASP A 647 -11.96 -13.20 11.56
C ASP A 647 -10.67 -12.41 11.82
N ASP A 648 -10.78 -11.21 12.41
CA ASP A 648 -9.64 -10.35 12.77
C ASP A 648 -8.76 -10.98 13.85
N GLU A 649 -9.40 -11.43 14.94
CA GLU A 649 -8.73 -12.15 16.04
C GLU A 649 -8.09 -13.44 15.54
N ALA A 650 -8.78 -14.19 14.67
CA ALA A 650 -8.28 -15.42 14.09
C ALA A 650 -7.07 -15.18 13.17
N ALA A 651 -7.10 -14.14 12.33
CA ALA A 651 -5.97 -13.76 11.48
C ALA A 651 -4.76 -13.30 12.30
N TRP A 652 -4.99 -12.55 13.38
CA TRP A 652 -3.93 -12.19 14.32
C TRP A 652 -3.32 -13.44 15.00
N LEU A 653 -4.16 -14.39 15.45
CA LEU A 653 -3.69 -15.66 16.00
C LEU A 653 -2.94 -16.52 14.97
N GLN A 654 -3.35 -16.46 13.70
CA GLN A 654 -2.66 -17.12 12.59
C GLN A 654 -1.26 -16.56 12.35
N HIS A 655 -1.10 -15.24 12.44
CA HIS A 655 0.21 -14.59 12.42
C HIS A 655 1.10 -15.11 13.56
N VAL A 656 0.61 -15.11 14.79
CA VAL A 656 1.39 -15.53 15.97
C VAL A 656 1.73 -17.03 15.91
N PHE A 657 0.82 -17.86 15.43
CA PHE A 657 1.06 -19.28 15.22
C PHE A 657 2.19 -19.56 14.25
N ALA A 658 2.17 -18.90 13.09
CA ALA A 658 3.23 -19.03 12.09
C ALA A 658 4.58 -18.51 12.60
N LEU A 659 4.56 -17.41 13.37
CA LEU A 659 5.77 -16.82 13.95
C LEU A 659 6.41 -17.73 15.00
N ALA A 660 5.60 -18.33 15.87
CA ALA A 660 6.07 -18.75 17.18
C ALA A 660 5.79 -20.22 17.54
N SER A 661 4.91 -20.94 16.82
CA SER A 661 4.52 -22.31 17.22
C SER A 661 4.68 -23.33 16.09
N LEU A 662 4.37 -22.95 14.85
CA LEU A 662 4.33 -23.84 13.71
C LEU A 662 5.63 -24.64 13.51
N HIS A 663 6.77 -23.97 13.46
CA HIS A 663 8.06 -24.58 13.11
C HIS A 663 8.61 -25.58 14.14
N TRP A 664 8.01 -25.66 15.34
CA TRP A 664 8.38 -26.65 16.35
C TRP A 664 7.70 -28.00 16.15
N VAL A 665 6.70 -28.09 15.27
CA VAL A 665 5.89 -29.30 15.04
C VAL A 665 5.71 -29.57 13.54
N GLU A 666 5.40 -28.55 12.76
CA GLU A 666 5.16 -28.62 11.33
C GLU A 666 6.37 -28.20 10.48
N PRO A 667 6.42 -28.60 9.19
CA PRO A 667 7.42 -28.10 8.25
C PRO A 667 7.45 -26.57 8.19
N LEU A 668 8.64 -25.97 8.33
CA LEU A 668 8.82 -24.51 8.32
C LEU A 668 8.20 -23.82 7.09
N GLU A 669 8.18 -24.51 5.95
CA GLU A 669 7.64 -24.00 4.69
C GLU A 669 6.15 -23.61 4.80
N ASN A 670 5.39 -24.27 5.68
CA ASN A 670 3.97 -23.95 5.90
C ASN A 670 3.79 -22.53 6.46
N ALA A 671 4.79 -21.99 7.16
CA ALA A 671 4.76 -20.64 7.72
C ALA A 671 4.59 -19.56 6.63
N ILE A 672 5.04 -19.81 5.39
CA ILE A 672 4.88 -18.89 4.25
C ILE A 672 3.39 -18.70 3.92
N ALA A 673 2.65 -19.79 3.79
CA ALA A 673 1.22 -19.73 3.46
C ALA A 673 0.42 -19.06 4.58
N HIS A 674 0.69 -19.43 5.84
CA HIS A 674 0.01 -18.81 6.98
C HIS A 674 0.33 -17.31 7.11
N ALA A 675 1.59 -16.90 6.89
CA ALA A 675 1.98 -15.50 6.92
C ALA A 675 1.25 -14.68 5.85
N ARG A 676 1.14 -15.20 4.62
CA ARG A 676 0.44 -14.53 3.51
C ARG A 676 -1.07 -14.43 3.74
N GLN A 677 -1.70 -15.49 4.21
CA GLN A 677 -3.14 -15.48 4.50
C GLN A 677 -3.47 -14.53 5.65
N ALA A 678 -2.70 -14.59 6.75
CA ALA A 678 -2.85 -13.65 7.85
C ALA A 678 -2.64 -12.21 7.38
N ARG A 679 -1.63 -11.97 6.53
CA ARG A 679 -1.37 -10.63 5.94
C ARG A 679 -2.56 -10.11 5.16
N GLN A 680 -3.18 -10.94 4.31
CA GLN A 680 -4.31 -10.52 3.51
C GLN A 680 -5.47 -10.07 4.40
N VAL A 681 -5.87 -10.90 5.38
CA VAL A 681 -6.96 -10.56 6.29
C VAL A 681 -6.61 -9.36 7.17
N LEU A 682 -5.37 -9.29 7.68
CA LEU A 682 -4.91 -8.14 8.48
C LEU A 682 -4.82 -6.85 7.64
N LEU A 683 -4.50 -6.91 6.35
CA LEU A 683 -4.55 -5.74 5.46
C LEU A 683 -5.99 -5.33 5.12
N GLN A 684 -6.88 -6.30 4.92
CA GLN A 684 -8.31 -6.08 4.69
C GLN A 684 -8.99 -5.49 5.92
N SER A 685 -8.70 -6.03 7.11
CA SER A 685 -9.14 -5.46 8.37
C SER A 685 -8.41 -4.19 8.72
N GLY A 686 -7.24 -3.95 8.08
CA GLY A 686 -6.38 -2.76 8.06
C GLY A 686 -5.40 -2.62 9.24
N ASP A 687 -5.14 -3.71 9.93
CA ASP A 687 -4.07 -3.84 10.91
C ASP A 687 -2.68 -3.82 10.24
N LEU A 688 -2.29 -2.65 9.75
CA LEU A 688 -1.04 -2.49 9.01
C LEU A 688 0.20 -2.78 9.89
N HIS A 689 0.08 -2.61 11.21
CA HIS A 689 1.15 -2.91 12.16
C HIS A 689 1.49 -4.41 12.15
N TYR A 690 0.50 -5.28 12.43
CA TYR A 690 0.74 -6.72 12.46
C TYR A 690 0.86 -7.31 11.06
N ALA A 691 0.14 -6.78 10.06
CA ALA A 691 0.33 -7.17 8.66
C ALA A 691 1.79 -6.97 8.22
N THR A 692 2.42 -5.86 8.60
CA THR A 692 3.85 -5.63 8.32
C THR A 692 4.74 -6.65 9.04
N HIS A 693 4.41 -7.06 10.26
CA HIS A 693 5.17 -8.09 10.99
C HIS A 693 5.07 -9.49 10.36
N THR A 694 4.02 -9.80 9.58
CA THR A 694 3.93 -11.09 8.86
C THR A 694 5.05 -11.28 7.85
N TYR A 695 5.63 -10.21 7.30
CA TYR A 695 6.77 -10.31 6.37
C TYR A 695 7.99 -10.91 7.05
N HIS A 696 8.23 -10.64 8.33
CA HIS A 696 9.36 -11.24 9.05
C HIS A 696 9.30 -12.78 9.02
N ILE A 697 8.11 -13.36 9.21
CA ILE A 697 7.88 -14.81 9.16
C ILE A 697 8.24 -15.35 7.79
N GLU A 698 7.72 -14.71 6.74
CA GLU A 698 7.96 -15.13 5.37
C GLU A 698 9.44 -14.99 4.97
N ILE A 699 10.08 -13.88 5.33
CA ILE A 699 11.52 -13.63 5.09
C ILE A 699 12.36 -14.75 5.70
N VAL A 700 12.10 -15.11 6.96
CA VAL A 700 12.85 -16.17 7.65
C VAL A 700 12.62 -17.53 7.00
N ALA A 701 11.37 -17.90 6.73
CA ALA A 701 11.06 -19.19 6.12
C ALA A 701 11.62 -19.30 4.68
N GLN A 702 11.60 -18.21 3.92
CA GLN A 702 12.13 -18.16 2.56
C GLN A 702 13.66 -18.14 2.54
N LEU A 703 14.33 -17.48 3.49
CA LEU A 703 15.79 -17.57 3.61
C LEU A 703 16.26 -19.04 3.74
N GLU A 704 15.52 -19.84 4.51
CA GLU A 704 15.84 -21.25 4.74
C GLU A 704 15.47 -22.18 3.58
N SER A 705 14.37 -21.92 2.88
CA SER A 705 13.75 -22.88 1.95
C SER A 705 13.69 -22.44 0.48
N ALA A 706 13.83 -21.16 0.19
CA ALA A 706 13.72 -20.64 -1.17
C ALA A 706 14.89 -21.14 -2.04
N PRO A 707 14.61 -21.65 -3.26
CA PRO A 707 15.66 -22.16 -4.14
C PRO A 707 16.66 -21.08 -4.55
N THR A 708 16.25 -19.81 -4.60
CA THR A 708 17.10 -18.67 -4.98
C THR A 708 16.87 -17.47 -4.08
N LEU A 709 17.92 -16.66 -3.89
CA LEU A 709 17.88 -15.38 -3.18
C LEU A 709 17.02 -14.31 -3.89
N ASN A 710 16.62 -14.52 -5.14
CA ASN A 710 15.71 -13.61 -5.86
C ASN A 710 14.32 -13.54 -5.22
N ILE A 711 13.83 -14.67 -4.68
CA ILE A 711 12.54 -14.71 -3.97
C ILE A 711 12.62 -13.86 -2.70
N LEU A 712 13.72 -14.00 -1.95
CA LEU A 712 13.96 -13.21 -0.75
C LEU A 712 14.05 -11.70 -1.06
N ALA A 713 14.70 -11.34 -2.17
CA ALA A 713 14.83 -9.95 -2.62
C ALA A 713 13.48 -9.29 -2.96
N ALA A 714 12.58 -10.03 -3.62
CA ALA A 714 11.23 -9.55 -3.92
C ALA A 714 10.44 -9.27 -2.63
N ILE A 715 10.43 -10.24 -1.71
CA ILE A 715 9.67 -10.16 -0.46
C ILE A 715 10.23 -9.05 0.45
N LEU A 716 11.55 -8.90 0.54
CA LEU A 716 12.17 -7.80 1.30
C LEU A 716 11.78 -6.42 0.74
N SER A 717 11.66 -6.29 -0.58
CA SER A 717 11.29 -5.02 -1.22
C SER A 717 9.83 -4.64 -0.95
N GLU A 718 8.93 -5.63 -0.94
CA GLU A 718 7.55 -5.46 -0.49
C GLU A 718 7.50 -5.10 1.01
N ALA A 719 8.23 -5.83 1.84
CA ALA A 719 8.27 -5.66 3.29
C ALA A 719 8.78 -4.27 3.72
N GLU A 720 9.82 -3.75 3.06
CA GLU A 720 10.36 -2.40 3.28
C GLU A 720 9.36 -1.32 2.84
N THR A 721 8.64 -1.56 1.76
CA THR A 721 7.58 -0.65 1.30
C THR A 721 6.42 -0.62 2.30
N SER A 722 6.01 -1.78 2.81
CA SER A 722 5.00 -1.89 3.87
C SER A 722 5.44 -1.18 5.14
N ALA A 723 6.68 -1.41 5.61
CA ALA A 723 7.19 -0.80 6.83
C ALA A 723 7.34 0.74 6.73
N ARG A 724 7.69 1.26 5.54
CA ARG A 724 7.69 2.71 5.26
C ARG A 724 6.28 3.29 5.30
N ARG A 725 5.29 2.61 4.70
CA ARG A 725 3.88 3.03 4.73
C ARG A 725 3.31 3.02 6.15
N SER A 726 3.71 2.06 6.96
CA SER A 726 3.17 1.86 8.32
C SER A 726 3.89 2.65 9.42
N GLY A 727 5.03 3.30 9.11
CA GLY A 727 5.90 3.91 10.11
C GLY A 727 6.48 2.92 11.13
N ASN A 728 6.48 1.61 10.86
CA ASN A 728 6.90 0.61 11.84
C ASN A 728 8.42 0.52 11.90
N VAL A 729 9.00 1.19 12.88
CA VAL A 729 10.46 1.25 13.11
C VAL A 729 11.04 -0.13 13.43
N THR A 730 10.34 -0.94 14.23
CA THR A 730 10.80 -2.28 14.61
C THR A 730 10.88 -3.20 13.39
N ALA A 731 9.83 -3.26 12.57
CA ALA A 731 9.83 -4.05 11.33
C ALA A 731 10.90 -3.54 10.34
N SER A 732 11.02 -2.21 10.19
CA SER A 732 12.05 -1.61 9.33
C SER A 732 13.47 -2.03 9.72
N ARG A 733 13.77 -2.12 11.01
CA ARG A 733 15.08 -2.58 11.51
C ARG A 733 15.33 -4.04 11.20
N ILE A 734 14.33 -4.90 11.45
CA ILE A 734 14.40 -6.34 11.16
C ILE A 734 14.65 -6.56 9.65
N HIS A 735 13.85 -5.92 8.79
CA HIS A 735 13.99 -6.06 7.34
C HIS A 735 15.36 -5.60 6.85
N ARG A 736 15.89 -4.50 7.41
CA ARG A 736 17.25 -4.03 7.12
C ARG A 736 18.34 -5.04 7.48
N SER A 737 18.18 -5.79 8.57
CA SER A 737 19.15 -6.84 8.94
C SER A 737 19.21 -7.96 7.89
N TYR A 738 18.06 -8.41 7.40
CA TYR A 738 18.01 -9.44 6.34
C TYR A 738 18.41 -8.89 4.97
N ARG A 739 18.13 -7.61 4.69
CA ARG A 739 18.64 -6.90 3.51
C ARG A 739 20.17 -6.89 3.48
N TYR A 740 20.81 -6.57 4.61
CA TYR A 740 22.27 -6.63 4.72
C TYR A 740 22.82 -8.03 4.36
N LEU A 741 22.20 -9.10 4.88
CA LEU A 741 22.63 -10.47 4.55
C LEU A 741 22.47 -10.78 3.05
N LEU A 742 21.34 -10.38 2.45
CA LEU A 742 21.07 -10.56 1.02
C LEU A 742 22.11 -9.81 0.17
N ASP A 743 22.34 -8.54 0.46
CA ASP A 743 23.24 -7.66 -0.29
C ASP A 743 24.70 -8.16 -0.15
N ALA A 744 25.11 -8.62 1.04
CA ALA A 744 26.41 -9.24 1.25
C ALA A 744 26.58 -10.54 0.45
N ALA A 745 25.57 -11.40 0.42
CA ALA A 745 25.62 -12.65 -0.36
C ALA A 745 25.67 -12.41 -1.88
N ARG A 746 25.05 -11.31 -2.35
CA ARG A 746 25.08 -10.86 -3.74
C ARG A 746 26.32 -10.07 -4.13
N GLY A 747 27.03 -9.51 -3.15
CA GLY A 747 28.21 -8.67 -3.39
C GLY A 747 27.85 -7.24 -3.76
N ASP A 748 26.64 -6.80 -3.39
CA ASP A 748 26.17 -5.43 -3.60
C ASP A 748 26.80 -4.46 -2.57
N ILE A 749 27.32 -5.00 -1.47
CA ILE A 749 28.03 -4.26 -0.42
C ILE A 749 29.35 -4.95 -0.07
N ASP A 750 30.32 -4.17 0.40
CA ASP A 750 31.52 -4.71 1.02
C ASP A 750 31.16 -5.44 2.31
N ILE A 751 31.74 -6.63 2.49
CA ILE A 751 31.55 -7.44 3.69
C ILE A 751 32.26 -6.73 4.84
N HIS A 752 31.48 -5.96 5.59
CA HIS A 752 31.90 -5.24 6.78
C HIS A 752 30.99 -5.64 7.92
N PHE A 753 31.57 -5.98 9.08
CA PHE A 753 30.82 -6.38 10.28
C PHE A 753 30.84 -5.33 11.42
N PRO A 754 30.65 -4.01 11.17
CA PRO A 754 30.66 -3.03 12.23
C PRO A 754 29.39 -3.13 13.08
N ALA A 755 29.53 -2.84 14.38
CA ALA A 755 28.39 -2.47 15.20
C ALA A 755 27.76 -1.20 14.60
N LEU A 756 26.44 -1.17 14.44
CA LEU A 756 25.76 0.03 13.95
C LEU A 756 25.86 1.09 15.05
N ALA A 757 26.59 2.18 14.78
CA ALA A 757 26.75 3.26 15.75
C ALA A 757 25.38 3.86 16.13
N GLY A 758 25.06 3.91 17.42
CA GLY A 758 23.91 4.63 17.96
C GLY A 758 22.59 3.86 18.10
N ASP A 759 22.55 2.54 17.85
CA ASP A 759 21.34 1.72 18.02
C ASP A 759 21.70 0.38 18.70
N PRO A 760 21.05 -0.06 19.79
CA PRO A 760 21.34 -1.36 20.39
C PRO A 760 21.21 -2.49 19.36
N ASP A 761 22.19 -3.39 19.32
CA ASP A 761 22.21 -4.54 18.42
C ASP A 761 20.97 -5.41 18.69
N THR A 762 20.05 -5.42 17.71
CA THR A 762 18.87 -6.29 17.75
C THR A 762 19.26 -7.74 17.49
N LEU A 763 18.46 -8.70 17.99
CA LEU A 763 18.69 -10.12 17.72
C LEU A 763 18.85 -10.42 16.21
N SER A 764 17.97 -9.87 15.37
CA SER A 764 18.04 -10.05 13.91
C SER A 764 19.34 -9.48 13.31
N ALA A 765 19.89 -8.39 13.86
CA ALA A 765 21.16 -7.84 13.40
C ALA A 765 22.35 -8.75 13.78
N CYS A 766 22.39 -9.24 15.03
CA CYS A 766 23.42 -10.19 15.46
C CYS A 766 23.37 -11.46 14.61
N LEU A 767 22.18 -12.04 14.39
CA LEU A 767 22.01 -13.26 13.60
C LEU A 767 22.35 -13.05 12.12
N ALA A 768 21.94 -11.94 11.51
CA ALA A 768 22.28 -11.65 10.11
C ALA A 768 23.79 -11.51 9.90
N ARG A 769 24.50 -10.83 10.81
CA ARG A 769 25.97 -10.71 10.76
C ARG A 769 26.67 -12.03 11.04
N ALA A 770 26.20 -12.81 12.02
CA ALA A 770 26.73 -14.15 12.28
C ALA A 770 26.54 -15.07 11.08
N HIS A 771 25.38 -15.02 10.42
CA HIS A 771 25.10 -15.79 9.20
C HIS A 771 26.03 -15.37 8.06
N ALA A 772 26.20 -14.08 7.81
CA ALA A 772 27.15 -13.58 6.80
C ALA A 772 28.60 -14.03 7.13
N ALA A 773 29.05 -13.87 8.38
CA ALA A 773 30.37 -14.32 8.82
C ALA A 773 30.57 -15.83 8.60
N LEU A 774 29.57 -16.64 8.95
CA LEU A 774 29.58 -18.08 8.71
C LEU A 774 29.69 -18.43 7.23
N LEU A 775 28.93 -17.75 6.36
CA LEU A 775 28.99 -17.97 4.91
C LEU A 775 30.37 -17.64 4.37
N PHE A 776 30.99 -16.53 4.79
CA PHE A 776 32.29 -16.09 4.26
C PHE A 776 33.52 -16.68 4.99
N GLY A 777 33.31 -17.46 6.06
CA GLY A 777 34.39 -18.13 6.79
C GLY A 777 35.19 -17.20 7.71
N ASP A 778 34.57 -16.13 8.23
CA ASP A 778 35.16 -15.27 9.27
C ASP A 778 34.81 -15.82 10.66
N ASP A 779 35.66 -16.70 11.18
CA ASP A 779 35.43 -17.41 12.45
C ASP A 779 35.38 -16.44 13.65
N ASP A 780 36.17 -15.35 13.63
CA ASP A 780 36.18 -14.34 14.70
C ASP A 780 34.87 -13.54 14.73
N ALA A 781 34.38 -13.07 13.58
CA ALA A 781 33.11 -12.36 13.48
C ALA A 781 31.93 -13.28 13.84
N LEU A 782 31.97 -14.55 13.39
CA LEU A 782 30.97 -15.56 13.75
C LEU A 782 30.92 -15.75 15.28
N ALA A 783 32.07 -15.90 15.94
CA ALA A 783 32.14 -16.04 17.39
C ALA A 783 31.61 -14.79 18.11
N ARG A 784 32.01 -13.58 17.68
CA ARG A 784 31.54 -12.33 18.29
C ARG A 784 30.02 -12.17 18.22
N HIS A 785 29.45 -12.32 17.02
CA HIS A 785 28.02 -12.04 16.80
C HIS A 785 27.11 -13.16 17.31
N SER A 786 27.53 -14.43 17.24
CA SER A 786 26.78 -15.52 17.87
C SER A 786 26.77 -15.40 19.40
N THR A 787 27.89 -15.02 20.02
CA THR A 787 27.94 -14.75 21.47
C THR A 787 27.02 -13.59 21.86
N ALA A 788 27.05 -12.49 21.11
CA ALA A 788 26.18 -11.34 21.36
C ALA A 788 24.68 -11.66 21.20
N ALA A 789 24.33 -12.67 20.40
CA ALA A 789 22.95 -13.13 20.27
C ALA A 789 22.46 -13.92 21.50
N MET A 790 23.33 -14.67 22.20
CA MET A 790 22.92 -15.62 23.26
C MET A 790 22.08 -14.98 24.39
N PRO A 791 22.44 -13.83 24.97
CA PRO A 791 21.61 -13.19 26.00
C PRO A 791 20.23 -12.76 25.48
N LEU A 792 20.14 -12.41 24.19
CA LEU A 792 18.90 -11.98 23.55
C LEU A 792 17.98 -13.18 23.24
N LEU A 793 18.53 -14.36 22.98
CA LEU A 793 17.76 -15.57 22.69
C LEU A 793 16.83 -15.98 23.82
N ALA A 794 17.20 -15.73 25.08
CA ALA A 794 16.37 -16.05 26.23
C ALA A 794 14.99 -15.35 26.17
N SER A 795 14.96 -14.10 25.69
CA SER A 795 13.73 -13.31 25.51
C SER A 795 12.95 -13.66 24.23
N PHE A 796 13.55 -14.42 23.31
CA PHE A 796 12.96 -14.78 22.01
C PHE A 796 12.99 -16.29 21.73
N ALA A 797 13.03 -17.13 22.77
CA ALA A 797 13.19 -18.60 22.66
C ALA A 797 12.06 -19.31 21.87
N GLY A 798 10.99 -18.59 21.53
CA GLY A 798 9.83 -19.09 20.83
C GLY A 798 9.80 -18.88 19.31
N ILE A 799 10.76 -18.20 18.71
CA ILE A 799 10.77 -17.93 17.26
C ILE A 799 11.88 -18.71 16.55
N TYR A 800 11.67 -19.06 15.27
CA TYR A 800 12.63 -19.88 14.50
C TYR A 800 14.07 -19.32 14.48
N PRO A 801 14.30 -17.99 14.40
CA PRO A 801 15.65 -17.42 14.49
C PRO A 801 16.44 -17.84 15.75
N ALA A 802 15.76 -18.27 16.83
CA ALA A 802 16.45 -18.81 17.99
C ALA A 802 17.23 -20.09 17.68
N ALA A 803 16.66 -20.99 16.86
CA ALA A 803 17.35 -22.20 16.42
C ALA A 803 18.60 -21.86 15.59
N LEU A 804 18.52 -20.84 14.73
CA LEU A 804 19.68 -20.35 13.98
C LEU A 804 20.76 -19.78 14.91
N GLY A 805 20.37 -19.07 15.98
CA GLY A 805 21.30 -18.59 16.99
C GLY A 805 22.09 -19.71 17.68
N TYR A 806 21.40 -20.76 18.14
CA TYR A 806 22.06 -21.95 18.72
C TYR A 806 22.93 -22.69 17.70
N LEU A 807 22.49 -22.81 16.45
CA LEU A 807 23.29 -23.38 15.36
C LEU A 807 24.58 -22.58 15.14
N PHE A 808 24.48 -21.26 14.96
CA PHE A 808 25.64 -20.40 14.73
C PHE A 808 26.61 -20.43 15.91
N ARG A 809 26.10 -20.46 17.15
CA ARG A 809 26.93 -20.59 18.35
C ARG A 809 27.64 -21.94 18.40
N ALA A 810 26.94 -23.05 18.14
CA ALA A 810 27.54 -24.38 18.10
C ALA A 810 28.64 -24.48 17.04
N LEU A 811 28.39 -23.96 15.84
CA LEU A 811 29.38 -23.93 14.76
C LEU A 811 30.59 -23.06 15.10
N ALA A 812 30.39 -21.89 15.74
CA ALA A 812 31.47 -21.04 16.22
C ALA A 812 32.34 -21.74 17.27
N LEU A 813 31.72 -22.40 18.25
CA LEU A 813 32.39 -23.15 19.31
C LEU A 813 33.18 -24.33 18.74
N ALA A 814 32.68 -24.99 17.70
CA ALA A 814 33.42 -26.05 17.02
C ALA A 814 34.73 -25.52 16.40
N ARG A 815 34.74 -24.28 15.88
CA ARG A 815 35.97 -23.63 15.39
C ARG A 815 36.96 -23.31 16.49
N GLN A 816 36.46 -22.89 17.64
CA GLN A 816 37.30 -22.56 18.80
C GLN A 816 37.87 -23.80 19.49
N ALA A 817 37.16 -24.93 19.42
CA ALA A 817 37.58 -26.22 20.01
C ALA A 817 38.73 -26.89 19.24
N HIS A 818 39.03 -26.46 18.00
CA HIS A 818 40.22 -26.92 17.28
C HIS A 818 41.51 -26.48 18.01
N GLY A 819 42.02 -27.34 18.91
CA GLY A 819 43.24 -27.09 19.69
C GLY A 819 43.05 -27.01 21.21
N GLY A 820 41.84 -27.21 21.75
CA GLY A 820 41.61 -27.31 23.20
C GLY A 820 40.15 -27.58 23.61
N ASP A 821 39.95 -28.22 24.77
CA ASP A 821 38.64 -28.75 25.20
C ASP A 821 37.68 -27.70 25.83
N GLY A 822 38.13 -26.46 26.02
CA GLY A 822 37.39 -25.44 26.79
C GLY A 822 36.05 -25.01 26.20
N ALA A 823 35.85 -25.18 24.88
CA ALA A 823 34.61 -24.81 24.17
C ALA A 823 33.59 -25.95 24.06
N LEU A 824 33.99 -27.21 24.34
CA LEU A 824 33.15 -28.40 24.15
C LEU A 824 31.89 -28.43 25.04
N PRO A 825 31.93 -28.04 26.33
CA PRO A 825 30.73 -28.08 27.17
C PRO A 825 29.59 -27.18 26.66
N GLU A 826 29.92 -25.98 26.18
CA GLU A 826 28.91 -25.07 25.63
C GLU A 826 28.41 -25.53 24.25
N LEU A 827 29.29 -26.16 23.45
CA LEU A 827 28.91 -26.79 22.19
C LEU A 827 27.90 -27.90 22.42
N ASP A 828 28.18 -28.77 23.39
CA ASP A 828 27.32 -29.90 23.75
C ASP A 828 25.96 -29.41 24.27
N ALA A 829 25.93 -28.34 25.05
CA ALA A 829 24.68 -27.69 25.46
C ALA A 829 23.86 -27.15 24.28
N CYS A 830 24.50 -26.53 23.28
CA CYS A 830 23.80 -26.08 22.06
C CYS A 830 23.28 -27.26 21.23
N ARG A 831 24.07 -28.33 21.13
CA ARG A 831 23.72 -29.57 20.44
C ARG A 831 22.51 -30.24 21.09
N ASP A 832 22.52 -30.40 22.41
CA ASP A 832 21.41 -31.03 23.15
C ASP A 832 20.14 -30.19 23.09
N TRP A 833 20.27 -28.85 23.13
CA TRP A 833 19.15 -27.96 22.91
C TRP A 833 18.50 -28.21 21.54
N MET A 834 19.29 -28.35 20.47
CA MET A 834 18.80 -28.64 19.12
C MET A 834 18.21 -30.05 19.01
N ALA A 835 18.83 -31.05 19.64
CA ALA A 835 18.39 -32.44 19.61
C ALA A 835 16.99 -32.62 20.22
N LEU A 836 16.68 -31.91 21.30
CA LEU A 836 15.33 -31.90 21.88
C LEU A 836 14.27 -31.44 20.86
N ARG A 837 14.58 -30.44 20.02
CA ARG A 837 13.63 -29.93 19.01
C ARG A 837 13.57 -30.84 17.79
N ALA A 838 14.66 -31.52 17.46
CA ALA A 838 14.67 -32.54 16.41
C ALA A 838 13.81 -33.76 16.75
N ALA A 839 13.60 -34.07 18.04
CA ALA A 839 12.66 -35.10 18.45
C ALA A 839 11.21 -34.76 18.10
N ASP A 840 10.83 -33.48 18.23
CA ASP A 840 9.47 -33.01 17.93
C ASP A 840 9.24 -32.69 16.45
N ALA A 841 10.22 -32.05 15.79
CA ALA A 841 10.16 -31.66 14.39
C ALA A 841 11.43 -32.10 13.62
N PRO A 842 11.60 -33.41 13.37
CA PRO A 842 12.81 -33.96 12.76
C PRO A 842 13.08 -33.37 11.37
N ARG A 843 12.03 -33.06 10.61
CA ARG A 843 12.14 -32.43 9.28
C ARG A 843 12.79 -31.04 9.30
N ASN A 844 12.67 -30.31 10.40
CA ASN A 844 13.24 -28.95 10.52
C ASN A 844 14.63 -28.95 11.15
N PHE A 845 14.93 -29.89 12.07
CA PHE A 845 16.11 -29.78 12.94
C PHE A 845 17.05 -31.00 12.92
N ALA A 846 16.63 -32.18 12.45
CA ALA A 846 17.47 -33.38 12.55
C ALA A 846 18.79 -33.24 11.78
N HIS A 847 18.77 -32.65 10.57
CA HIS A 847 19.98 -32.41 9.79
C HIS A 847 20.92 -31.38 10.44
N LEU A 848 20.38 -30.45 11.25
CA LEU A 848 21.20 -29.48 11.99
C LEU A 848 21.96 -30.16 13.13
N VAL A 849 21.33 -31.11 13.83
CA VAL A 849 22.00 -31.92 14.86
C VAL A 849 23.13 -32.74 14.24
N THR A 850 22.86 -33.42 13.13
CA THR A 850 23.88 -34.19 12.40
C THR A 850 25.04 -33.31 11.93
N TRP A 851 24.76 -32.07 11.50
CA TRP A 851 25.81 -31.12 11.13
C TRP A 851 26.64 -30.67 12.33
N ILE A 852 26.01 -30.35 13.46
CA ILE A 852 26.74 -30.01 14.70
C ILE A 852 27.62 -31.19 15.14
N ASP A 853 27.08 -32.41 15.13
CA ASP A 853 27.81 -33.63 15.48
C ASP A 853 29.02 -33.86 14.55
N ALA A 854 28.87 -33.58 13.24
CA ALA A 854 29.97 -33.68 12.27
C ALA A 854 31.09 -32.66 12.54
N GLU A 855 30.74 -31.39 12.80
CA GLU A 855 31.71 -30.33 13.09
C GLU A 855 32.40 -30.57 14.45
N ARG A 856 31.67 -31.09 15.44
CA ARG A 856 32.21 -31.51 16.72
C ARG A 856 33.24 -32.63 16.57
N ALA A 857 32.89 -33.70 15.85
CA ALA A 857 33.80 -34.82 15.61
C ALA A 857 35.08 -34.36 14.91
N TRP A 858 34.94 -33.42 13.96
CA TRP A 858 36.10 -32.82 13.29
C TRP A 858 36.94 -31.97 14.25
N ALA A 859 36.31 -31.16 15.09
CA ALA A 859 36.98 -30.34 16.10
C ALA A 859 37.81 -31.17 17.09
N THR A 860 37.30 -32.34 17.49
CA THR A 860 37.97 -33.26 18.42
C THR A 860 39.00 -34.19 17.75
N GLY A 861 39.22 -34.07 16.44
CA GLY A 861 40.21 -34.86 15.71
C GLY A 861 39.74 -36.23 15.21
N ASP A 862 38.44 -36.56 15.33
CA ASP A 862 37.87 -37.80 14.77
C ASP A 862 37.37 -37.55 13.33
N GLY A 863 38.32 -37.51 12.40
CA GLY A 863 38.05 -37.25 10.98
C GLY A 863 37.16 -38.31 10.31
N ALA A 864 37.25 -39.57 10.73
CA ALA A 864 36.46 -40.65 10.16
C ALA A 864 34.98 -40.53 10.56
N ALA A 865 34.70 -40.26 11.84
CA ALA A 865 33.35 -39.99 12.31
C ALA A 865 32.79 -38.72 11.65
N ALA A 866 33.58 -37.65 11.56
CA ALA A 866 33.18 -36.41 10.90
C ALA A 866 32.76 -36.64 9.44
N ALA A 867 33.58 -37.36 8.67
CA ALA A 867 33.31 -37.69 7.27
C ALA A 867 31.99 -38.47 7.09
N SER A 868 31.75 -39.47 7.95
CA SER A 868 30.51 -40.25 7.96
C SER A 868 29.29 -39.38 8.31
N LEU A 869 29.40 -38.51 9.31
CA LEU A 869 28.30 -37.63 9.75
C LEU A 869 27.97 -36.57 8.69
N PHE A 870 28.99 -36.01 8.01
CA PHE A 870 28.77 -35.11 6.88
C PHE A 870 28.00 -35.81 5.74
N ASP A 871 28.38 -37.03 5.37
CA ASP A 871 27.68 -37.79 4.33
C ASP A 871 26.22 -38.10 4.73
N GLN A 872 26.00 -38.54 5.97
CA GLN A 872 24.66 -38.79 6.50
C GLN A 872 23.76 -37.54 6.45
N GLY A 873 24.29 -36.37 6.85
CA GLY A 873 23.53 -35.13 6.79
C GLY A 873 23.22 -34.70 5.36
N LEU A 874 24.19 -34.78 4.44
CA LEU A 874 23.96 -34.47 3.02
C LEU A 874 22.93 -35.42 2.36
N LEU A 875 22.92 -36.70 2.74
CA LEU A 875 21.91 -37.67 2.30
C LEU A 875 20.52 -37.32 2.86
N ALA A 876 20.42 -37.02 4.15
CA ALA A 876 19.17 -36.66 4.81
C ALA A 876 18.53 -35.41 4.17
N MET A 877 19.35 -34.46 3.73
CA MET A 877 18.90 -33.22 3.08
C MET A 877 18.41 -33.40 1.63
N ARG A 878 18.50 -34.60 1.03
CA ARG A 878 17.91 -34.84 -0.31
C ARG A 878 16.38 -34.75 -0.31
N ALA A 879 15.76 -35.03 0.84
CA ALA A 879 14.30 -35.05 0.98
C ALA A 879 13.67 -33.66 1.16
N HIS A 880 14.47 -32.63 1.52
CA HIS A 880 13.96 -31.31 1.93
C HIS A 880 14.79 -30.17 1.33
N ARG A 881 14.13 -29.06 0.98
CA ARG A 881 14.82 -27.90 0.37
C ARG A 881 15.45 -27.03 1.45
N ARG A 882 16.77 -27.12 1.60
CA ARG A 882 17.59 -26.24 2.46
C ARG A 882 18.86 -25.80 1.71
N PRO A 883 18.77 -24.85 0.78
CA PRO A 883 19.82 -24.60 -0.20
C PRO A 883 21.14 -24.14 0.39
N TRP A 884 21.11 -23.16 1.30
CA TRP A 884 22.33 -22.62 1.91
C TRP A 884 22.95 -23.59 2.92
N HIS A 885 22.14 -24.32 3.70
CA HIS A 885 22.62 -25.41 4.55
C HIS A 885 23.36 -26.45 3.71
N ARG A 886 22.79 -26.86 2.56
CA ARG A 886 23.37 -27.91 1.73
C ARG A 886 24.68 -27.44 1.12
N ALA A 887 24.70 -26.21 0.59
CA ALA A 887 25.90 -25.61 0.04
C ALA A 887 27.03 -25.54 1.08
N LEU A 888 26.73 -25.00 2.27
CA LEU A 888 27.73 -24.82 3.32
C LEU A 888 28.17 -26.15 3.93
N MET A 889 27.25 -27.08 4.23
CA MET A 889 27.62 -28.40 4.74
C MET A 889 28.45 -29.19 3.72
N THR A 890 28.19 -29.03 2.42
CA THR A 890 29.03 -29.61 1.35
C THR A 890 30.42 -28.98 1.32
N GLU A 891 30.51 -27.65 1.47
CA GLU A 891 31.80 -26.94 1.56
C GLU A 891 32.60 -27.45 2.77
N ARG A 892 31.95 -27.57 3.92
CA ARG A 892 32.54 -28.04 5.17
C ARG A 892 33.00 -29.49 5.09
N ALA A 893 32.19 -30.37 4.51
CA ALA A 893 32.59 -31.73 4.20
C ALA A 893 33.84 -31.74 3.31
N GLY A 894 33.85 -30.96 2.22
CA GLY A 894 35.00 -30.85 1.32
C GLY A 894 36.29 -30.43 2.03
N LEU A 895 36.22 -29.42 2.89
CA LEU A 895 37.36 -28.98 3.70
C LEU A 895 37.82 -30.06 4.70
N CYS A 896 36.89 -30.80 5.30
CA CYS A 896 37.21 -31.91 6.21
C CYS A 896 37.97 -33.03 5.47
N TYR A 897 37.50 -33.42 4.27
CA TYR A 897 38.18 -34.42 3.44
C TYR A 897 39.58 -33.94 2.99
N LEU A 898 39.74 -32.67 2.65
CA LEU A 898 41.06 -32.10 2.32
C LEU A 898 42.02 -32.14 3.52
N ALA A 899 41.54 -31.83 4.73
CA ALA A 899 42.34 -31.88 5.96
C ALA A 899 42.82 -33.31 6.28
N GLN A 900 42.08 -34.33 5.84
CA GLN A 900 42.44 -35.75 5.97
C GLN A 900 43.32 -36.27 4.82
N GLY A 901 43.71 -35.41 3.87
CA GLY A 901 44.55 -35.78 2.72
C GLY A 901 43.79 -36.37 1.53
N LEU A 902 42.45 -36.43 1.57
CA LEU A 902 41.60 -36.97 0.50
C LEU A 902 41.28 -35.91 -0.57
N GLN A 903 42.31 -35.55 -1.35
CA GLN A 903 42.29 -34.45 -2.31
C GLN A 903 41.15 -34.53 -3.35
N TYR A 904 40.97 -35.69 -4.00
CA TYR A 904 39.95 -35.84 -5.06
C TYR A 904 38.53 -35.59 -4.55
N VAL A 905 38.17 -36.23 -3.45
CA VAL A 905 36.83 -36.13 -2.84
C VAL A 905 36.61 -34.71 -2.31
N GLY A 906 37.59 -34.15 -1.59
CA GLY A 906 37.52 -32.81 -1.04
C GLY A 906 37.36 -31.73 -2.14
N SER A 907 38.16 -31.80 -3.20
CA SER A 907 38.03 -30.88 -4.34
C SER A 907 36.70 -31.04 -5.10
N SER A 908 36.19 -32.27 -5.24
CA SER A 908 34.89 -32.52 -5.87
C SER A 908 33.74 -31.94 -5.07
N LEU A 909 33.77 -32.09 -3.74
CA LEU A 909 32.76 -31.50 -2.84
C LEU A 909 32.82 -29.97 -2.84
N LEU A 910 34.01 -29.38 -2.86
CA LEU A 910 34.15 -27.91 -2.97
C LEU A 910 33.64 -27.38 -4.32
N ALA A 911 33.82 -28.13 -5.41
CA ALA A 911 33.21 -27.78 -6.70
C ALA A 911 31.69 -27.94 -6.68
N GLU A 912 31.16 -28.94 -5.98
CA GLU A 912 29.72 -29.08 -5.77
C GLU A 912 29.14 -27.93 -4.95
N ALA A 913 29.78 -27.58 -3.83
CA ALA A 913 29.38 -26.46 -3.00
C ALA A 913 29.36 -25.14 -3.79
N LEU A 914 30.36 -24.90 -4.65
CA LEU A 914 30.38 -23.75 -5.56
C LEU A 914 29.13 -23.72 -6.47
N ARG A 915 28.78 -24.84 -7.11
CA ARG A 915 27.56 -24.93 -7.94
C ARG A 915 26.29 -24.68 -7.14
N LEU A 916 26.22 -25.18 -5.90
CA LEU A 916 25.08 -24.98 -5.01
C LEU A 916 24.92 -23.51 -4.61
N TYR A 917 26.03 -22.79 -4.31
CA TYR A 917 25.98 -21.36 -4.03
C TYR A 917 25.58 -20.52 -5.25
N GLU A 918 26.06 -20.90 -6.45
CA GLU A 918 25.64 -20.24 -7.70
C GLU A 918 24.17 -20.47 -7.98
N ALA A 919 23.67 -21.69 -7.81
CA ALA A 919 22.26 -22.01 -7.95
C ALA A 919 21.38 -21.28 -6.93
N TRP A 920 21.86 -21.10 -5.69
CA TRP A 920 21.16 -20.32 -4.67
C TRP A 920 21.18 -18.81 -4.96
N GLY A 921 22.10 -18.33 -5.80
CA GLY A 921 22.22 -16.93 -6.18
C GLY A 921 23.11 -16.11 -5.24
N ALA A 922 24.16 -16.72 -4.68
CA ALA A 922 25.16 -16.08 -3.81
C ALA A 922 26.52 -15.86 -4.55
N PRO A 923 26.59 -14.99 -5.57
CA PRO A 923 27.79 -14.80 -6.39
C PRO A 923 29.00 -14.26 -5.63
N ALA A 924 28.82 -13.49 -4.56
CA ALA A 924 29.94 -13.02 -3.74
C ALA A 924 30.61 -14.17 -3.01
N LYS A 925 29.83 -15.08 -2.43
CA LYS A 925 30.35 -16.30 -1.81
C LYS A 925 31.03 -17.21 -2.83
N ALA A 926 30.43 -17.40 -4.00
CA ALA A 926 31.05 -18.17 -5.09
C ALA A 926 32.40 -17.56 -5.53
N SER A 927 32.48 -16.24 -5.60
CA SER A 927 33.73 -15.51 -5.90
C SER A 927 34.78 -15.66 -4.80
N ALA A 928 34.37 -15.56 -3.53
CA ALA A 928 35.26 -15.80 -2.39
C ALA A 928 35.84 -17.22 -2.38
N MET A 929 35.03 -18.24 -2.69
CA MET A 929 35.52 -19.63 -2.82
C MET A 929 36.55 -19.78 -3.94
N ARG A 930 36.33 -19.15 -5.10
CA ARG A 930 37.29 -19.15 -6.21
C ARG A 930 38.61 -18.46 -5.86
N ALA A 931 38.56 -17.41 -5.03
CA ALA A 931 39.75 -16.74 -4.54
C ALA A 931 40.55 -17.63 -3.56
N ASN A 932 39.86 -18.30 -2.64
CA ASN A 932 40.48 -19.13 -1.60
C ASN A 932 41.00 -20.48 -2.12
N HIS A 933 40.39 -21.02 -3.19
CA HIS A 933 40.76 -22.32 -3.76
C HIS A 933 41.14 -22.18 -5.23
N ALA A 934 42.45 -22.13 -5.50
CA ALA A 934 42.99 -21.93 -6.84
C ALA A 934 42.43 -22.89 -7.90
N PHE A 935 42.15 -24.15 -7.53
CA PHE A 935 41.61 -25.19 -8.43
C PHE A 935 40.15 -24.96 -8.83
N LEU A 936 39.40 -24.14 -8.07
CA LEU A 936 38.02 -23.76 -8.43
C LEU A 936 37.99 -22.70 -9.54
N ARG A 937 39.09 -21.96 -9.75
CA ARG A 937 39.21 -21.00 -10.86
C ARG A 937 39.28 -21.70 -12.22
N THR A 938 39.87 -22.89 -12.25
CA THR A 938 39.92 -23.77 -13.43
C THR A 938 38.78 -24.78 -13.48
N ALA A 939 38.01 -24.93 -12.39
CA ALA A 939 36.81 -25.78 -12.34
C ALA A 939 35.62 -25.23 -13.15
N SER A 940 35.79 -24.10 -13.83
CA SER A 940 35.02 -23.78 -15.03
C SER A 940 35.38 -24.78 -16.15
N ALA A 941 34.61 -25.87 -16.18
CA ALA A 941 34.59 -27.02 -17.12
C ALA A 941 35.43 -28.26 -16.73
N PRO A 942 34.72 -29.33 -16.34
CA PRO A 942 34.97 -30.63 -16.98
C PRO A 942 33.66 -31.33 -17.39
N ALA A 943 33.06 -30.90 -18.49
CA ALA A 943 32.06 -31.68 -19.23
C ALA A 943 32.70 -32.78 -20.13
N ARG A 944 33.90 -33.28 -19.79
CA ARG A 944 34.70 -34.10 -20.73
C ARG A 944 35.30 -35.41 -20.20
N ARG A 945 34.95 -35.89 -19.01
CA ARG A 945 35.48 -37.19 -18.52
C ARG A 945 34.46 -38.22 -18.02
N ALA A 946 33.16 -37.93 -18.09
CA ALA A 946 32.11 -38.92 -17.87
C ALA A 946 31.71 -39.71 -19.14
N ALA A 947 32.37 -39.44 -20.28
CA ALA A 947 32.03 -40.04 -21.58
C ALA A 947 32.61 -41.46 -21.80
N ASP A 948 33.53 -41.94 -20.96
CA ASP A 948 34.25 -43.19 -21.23
C ASP A 948 33.79 -44.41 -20.42
N ALA A 949 32.82 -44.28 -19.51
CA ALA A 949 32.46 -45.39 -18.59
C ALA A 949 31.03 -45.96 -18.73
N ALA A 950 30.19 -45.46 -19.64
CA ALA A 950 28.81 -45.93 -19.80
C ALA A 950 28.49 -46.53 -21.19
N ASN A 951 29.51 -46.94 -21.94
CA ASN A 951 29.34 -47.82 -23.09
C ASN A 951 29.15 -49.28 -22.62
N ALA A 952 27.92 -49.62 -22.25
CA ALA A 952 27.32 -50.90 -22.61
C ALA A 952 25.78 -50.80 -22.54
N PRO A 953 25.05 -51.42 -23.49
CA PRO A 953 23.96 -50.74 -24.17
C PRO A 953 22.61 -51.50 -24.11
N LEU A 954 21.59 -50.83 -24.69
CA LEU A 954 20.22 -51.28 -25.05
C LEU A 954 19.20 -51.20 -23.90
N ASP A 955 18.11 -50.45 -23.98
CA ASP A 955 17.22 -50.02 -25.07
C ASP A 955 16.57 -48.66 -24.72
N LYS A 956 16.01 -47.80 -25.58
CA LYS A 956 16.04 -47.49 -27.03
C LYS A 956 15.10 -46.28 -27.18
N VAL A 957 15.64 -45.09 -27.44
CA VAL A 957 15.00 -44.07 -28.29
C VAL A 957 16.05 -43.67 -29.31
N ASP A 958 15.66 -43.71 -30.58
CA ASP A 958 16.54 -43.86 -31.75
C ASP A 958 17.29 -42.55 -32.09
N LEU A 959 18.43 -42.31 -31.43
CA LEU A 959 19.34 -41.19 -31.72
C LEU A 959 19.88 -41.26 -33.18
N LEU A 960 19.88 -42.45 -33.79
CA LEU A 960 20.23 -42.66 -35.20
C LEU A 960 19.14 -42.13 -36.15
N ALA A 961 17.86 -42.20 -35.76
CA ALA A 961 16.77 -41.55 -36.48
C ALA A 961 16.86 -40.02 -36.37
N VAL A 962 17.20 -39.49 -35.19
CA VAL A 962 17.39 -38.03 -34.97
C VAL A 962 18.61 -37.50 -35.73
N LEU A 963 19.72 -38.24 -35.78
CA LEU A 963 20.91 -37.87 -36.57
C LEU A 963 20.65 -37.93 -38.08
N ARG A 964 19.89 -38.92 -38.57
CA ARG A 964 19.45 -38.98 -39.98
C ARG A 964 18.48 -37.85 -40.33
N ALA A 965 17.56 -37.51 -39.43
CA ALA A 965 16.64 -36.39 -39.57
C ALA A 965 17.40 -35.05 -39.63
N SER A 966 18.39 -34.87 -38.75
CA SER A 966 19.27 -33.70 -38.73
C SER A 966 20.12 -33.57 -40.00
N GLN A 967 20.71 -34.67 -40.50
CA GLN A 967 21.46 -34.68 -41.76
C GLN A 967 20.57 -34.43 -42.98
N ALA A 968 19.35 -35.00 -43.01
CA ALA A 968 18.39 -34.77 -44.10
C ALA A 968 17.92 -33.31 -44.15
N LEU A 969 17.68 -32.66 -43.00
CA LEU A 969 17.28 -31.25 -42.94
C LEU A 969 18.44 -30.31 -43.32
N SER A 970 19.67 -30.63 -42.93
CA SER A 970 20.85 -29.81 -43.27
C SER A 970 21.28 -29.90 -44.74
N ALA A 971 20.79 -30.90 -45.48
CA ALA A 971 21.05 -31.10 -46.91
C ALA A 971 20.09 -30.35 -47.84
N GLU A 972 19.00 -29.78 -47.32
CA GLU A 972 18.00 -29.07 -48.13
C GLU A 972 18.45 -27.65 -48.47
N THR A 973 18.42 -27.31 -49.76
CA THR A 973 18.93 -26.04 -50.29
C THR A 973 17.85 -25.02 -50.60
N THR A 974 16.57 -25.33 -50.33
CA THR A 974 15.45 -24.40 -50.54
C THR A 974 14.45 -24.48 -49.40
N LEU A 975 13.84 -23.35 -49.06
CA LEU A 975 12.90 -23.24 -47.95
C LEU A 975 11.67 -24.15 -48.10
N ALA A 976 11.13 -24.28 -49.32
CA ALA A 976 9.97 -25.12 -49.59
C ALA A 976 10.24 -26.61 -49.31
N ARG A 977 11.42 -27.12 -49.69
CA ARG A 977 11.80 -28.52 -49.45
C ARG A 977 12.14 -28.77 -47.98
N LEU A 978 12.81 -27.81 -47.33
CA LEU A 978 13.07 -27.86 -45.89
C LEU A 978 11.76 -27.96 -45.10
N GLN A 979 10.74 -27.17 -45.46
CA GLN A 979 9.42 -27.22 -44.83
C GLN A 979 8.75 -28.59 -45.01
N THR A 980 8.69 -29.11 -46.24
CA THR A 980 8.09 -30.43 -46.51
C THR A 980 8.80 -31.53 -45.72
N ARG A 981 10.14 -31.53 -45.72
CA ARG A 981 10.93 -32.57 -45.06
C ARG A 981 10.85 -32.51 -43.54
N ALA A 982 10.82 -31.30 -42.96
CA ALA A 982 10.61 -31.10 -41.52
C ALA A 982 9.23 -31.60 -41.08
N CYS A 983 8.19 -31.36 -41.88
CA CYS A 983 6.84 -31.83 -41.59
C CYS A 983 6.76 -33.36 -41.63
N GLU A 984 7.31 -34.02 -42.67
CA GLU A 984 7.34 -35.48 -42.77
C GLU A 984 8.03 -36.14 -41.56
N LEU A 985 9.18 -35.60 -41.15
CA LEU A 985 9.96 -36.13 -40.02
C LEU A 985 9.25 -35.90 -38.68
N LEU A 986 8.70 -34.71 -38.44
CA LEU A 986 8.02 -34.39 -37.19
C LEU A 986 6.66 -35.08 -37.04
N CYS A 987 5.90 -35.28 -38.13
CA CYS A 987 4.69 -36.11 -38.10
C CYS A 987 5.02 -37.57 -37.72
N SER A 988 6.11 -38.12 -38.26
CA SER A 988 6.53 -39.51 -37.97
C SER A 988 7.14 -39.69 -36.57
N LEU A 989 7.82 -38.68 -36.02
CA LEU A 989 8.58 -38.80 -34.76
C LEU A 989 7.83 -38.25 -33.54
N ALA A 990 7.03 -37.20 -33.70
CA ALA A 990 6.31 -36.54 -32.59
C ALA A 990 4.83 -36.96 -32.50
N GLY A 991 4.35 -37.79 -33.42
CA GLY A 991 2.95 -38.23 -33.47
C GLY A 991 1.96 -37.11 -33.79
N ALA A 992 2.42 -36.05 -34.47
CA ALA A 992 1.56 -34.96 -34.92
C ALA A 992 0.75 -35.37 -36.15
N THR A 993 -0.52 -34.97 -36.23
CA THR A 993 -1.36 -35.15 -37.43
C THR A 993 -1.05 -34.09 -38.48
N ALA A 994 -0.58 -32.92 -38.05
CA ALA A 994 -0.09 -31.88 -38.95
C ALA A 994 0.99 -31.04 -38.26
N VAL A 995 1.91 -30.51 -39.09
CA VAL A 995 3.03 -29.67 -38.67
C VAL A 995 3.08 -28.46 -39.60
N LYS A 996 3.26 -27.27 -39.04
CA LYS A 996 3.31 -26.00 -39.79
C LYS A 996 4.51 -25.18 -39.31
N LEU A 997 5.36 -24.76 -40.25
CA LEU A 997 6.47 -23.84 -39.98
C LEU A 997 6.14 -22.45 -40.52
N LEU A 998 6.03 -21.47 -39.61
CA LEU A 998 5.55 -20.12 -39.91
C LEU A 998 6.69 -19.12 -39.73
N ILE A 999 7.02 -18.35 -40.75
CA ILE A 999 8.07 -17.32 -40.67
C ILE A 999 7.47 -16.01 -40.17
N VAL A 1000 8.15 -15.36 -39.22
CA VAL A 1000 7.75 -14.12 -38.56
C VAL A 1000 8.28 -12.91 -39.35
N PRO A 1001 7.57 -11.77 -39.46
CA PRO A 1001 6.36 -11.39 -38.73
C PRO A 1001 5.09 -12.07 -39.27
N VAL A 1002 4.34 -12.71 -38.35
CA VAL A 1002 3.07 -13.40 -38.63
C VAL A 1002 1.97 -12.43 -39.11
N GLY A 1003 2.22 -11.11 -39.00
CA GLY A 1003 1.30 -10.03 -39.37
C GLY A 1003 0.96 -9.91 -40.86
N GLN A 1004 1.60 -10.64 -41.78
CA GLN A 1004 1.16 -10.69 -43.18
C GLN A 1004 0.12 -11.81 -43.48
N ALA A 1005 -0.25 -12.62 -42.47
CA ALA A 1005 -1.22 -13.72 -42.59
C ALA A 1005 -2.58 -13.42 -41.92
N GLU A 1006 -2.92 -12.16 -41.66
CA GLU A 1006 -4.11 -11.77 -40.87
C GLU A 1006 -5.48 -12.12 -41.48
N HIS A 1007 -5.54 -12.65 -42.71
CA HIS A 1007 -6.80 -13.03 -43.37
C HIS A 1007 -6.85 -14.50 -43.81
N ALA A 1008 -5.97 -15.37 -43.30
CA ALA A 1008 -6.01 -16.81 -43.59
C ALA A 1008 -6.74 -17.58 -42.48
N PRO A 1009 -7.95 -18.14 -42.70
CA PRO A 1009 -8.73 -18.90 -41.70
C PRO A 1009 -8.11 -20.28 -41.35
N ALA A 1010 -6.81 -20.48 -41.59
CA ALA A 1010 -6.14 -21.78 -41.53
C ALA A 1010 -5.01 -21.85 -40.48
N LEU A 1011 -4.91 -20.89 -39.56
CA LEU A 1011 -3.89 -20.85 -38.49
C LEU A 1011 -4.45 -20.37 -37.14
N PRO A 1012 -3.99 -20.92 -35.99
CA PRO A 1012 -4.42 -20.49 -34.66
C PRO A 1012 -3.70 -19.22 -34.21
N MET A 1013 -4.30 -18.07 -34.49
CA MET A 1013 -3.65 -16.76 -34.29
C MET A 1013 -3.44 -16.39 -32.82
N SER A 1014 -4.32 -16.84 -31.92
CA SER A 1014 -4.18 -16.61 -30.47
C SER A 1014 -2.94 -17.29 -29.90
N VAL A 1015 -2.68 -18.53 -30.30
CA VAL A 1015 -1.51 -19.33 -29.94
C VAL A 1015 -0.24 -18.67 -30.46
N LEU A 1016 -0.22 -18.25 -31.73
CA LEU A 1016 0.96 -17.64 -32.35
C LEU A 1016 1.32 -16.30 -31.71
N ARG A 1017 0.33 -15.44 -31.42
CA ARG A 1017 0.55 -14.17 -30.72
C ARG A 1017 1.02 -14.38 -29.29
N HIS A 1018 0.53 -15.43 -28.62
CA HIS A 1018 0.99 -15.76 -27.27
C HIS A 1018 2.47 -16.15 -27.28
N VAL A 1019 2.88 -17.08 -28.16
CA VAL A 1019 4.27 -17.52 -28.28
C VAL A 1019 5.19 -16.39 -28.73
N GLU A 1020 4.74 -15.52 -29.64
CA GLU A 1020 5.50 -14.34 -30.07
C GLU A 1020 5.80 -13.38 -28.90
N ARG A 1021 4.82 -13.16 -28.01
CA ARG A 1021 4.96 -12.26 -26.85
C ARG A 1021 5.70 -12.91 -25.68
N ALA A 1022 5.36 -14.16 -25.36
CA ALA A 1022 5.95 -14.89 -24.25
C ALA A 1022 7.40 -15.32 -24.54
N ARG A 1023 7.75 -15.49 -25.82
CA ARG A 1023 9.06 -15.96 -26.29
C ARG A 1023 9.49 -17.30 -25.68
N ASP A 1024 8.52 -18.12 -25.30
CA ASP A 1024 8.72 -19.44 -24.70
C ASP A 1024 7.84 -20.50 -25.38
N VAL A 1025 8.17 -21.77 -25.18
CA VAL A 1025 7.46 -22.91 -25.77
C VAL A 1025 6.08 -23.06 -25.12
N LEU A 1026 5.04 -23.24 -25.93
CA LEU A 1026 3.68 -23.48 -25.47
C LEU A 1026 3.25 -24.92 -25.76
N LEU A 1027 3.02 -25.70 -24.72
CA LEU A 1027 2.49 -27.06 -24.78
C LEU A 1027 1.08 -27.09 -24.19
N LEU A 1028 0.12 -27.58 -24.98
CA LEU A 1028 -1.29 -27.73 -24.60
C LEU A 1028 -1.72 -29.18 -24.76
N ASP A 1029 -2.19 -29.76 -23.65
CA ASP A 1029 -2.76 -31.11 -23.65
C ASP A 1029 -4.06 -31.18 -24.47
N ASP A 1030 -4.88 -30.11 -24.40
CA ASP A 1030 -6.03 -29.88 -25.27
C ASP A 1030 -6.33 -28.36 -25.38
N ALA A 1031 -6.12 -27.79 -26.57
CA ALA A 1031 -6.32 -26.38 -26.84
C ALA A 1031 -7.78 -25.93 -26.68
N LEU A 1032 -8.76 -26.85 -26.78
CA LEU A 1032 -10.17 -26.56 -26.58
C LEU A 1032 -10.59 -26.49 -25.10
N GLN A 1033 -9.72 -26.91 -24.17
CA GLN A 1033 -9.96 -26.80 -22.72
C GLN A 1033 -9.17 -25.67 -22.04
N ASP A 1034 -8.28 -25.01 -22.76
CA ASP A 1034 -7.56 -23.85 -22.26
C ASP A 1034 -8.32 -22.57 -22.60
N ASP A 1035 -8.87 -21.89 -21.59
CA ASP A 1035 -9.68 -20.67 -21.75
C ASP A 1035 -8.99 -19.57 -22.58
N ARG A 1036 -7.65 -19.57 -22.66
CA ARG A 1036 -6.87 -18.60 -23.46
C ARG A 1036 -6.96 -18.82 -24.96
N PHE A 1037 -7.18 -20.07 -25.40
CA PHE A 1037 -7.10 -20.48 -26.80
C PHE A 1037 -8.37 -21.17 -27.32
N ALA A 1038 -9.23 -21.67 -26.43
CA ALA A 1038 -10.44 -22.43 -26.78
C ALA A 1038 -11.44 -21.63 -27.64
N ARG A 1039 -11.38 -20.30 -27.60
CA ARG A 1039 -12.24 -19.40 -28.39
C ARG A 1039 -11.62 -18.96 -29.73
N ASP A 1040 -10.46 -19.50 -30.10
CA ASP A 1040 -9.86 -19.21 -31.39
C ASP A 1040 -10.71 -19.83 -32.53
N PRO A 1041 -11.14 -19.05 -33.54
CA PRO A 1041 -11.92 -19.56 -34.67
C PRO A 1041 -11.29 -20.76 -35.38
N TYR A 1042 -9.96 -20.91 -35.32
CA TYR A 1042 -9.24 -22.03 -35.91
C TYR A 1042 -9.68 -23.40 -35.39
N PHE A 1043 -10.06 -23.49 -34.10
CA PHE A 1043 -10.49 -24.75 -33.49
C PHE A 1043 -11.99 -25.02 -33.62
N SER A 1044 -12.73 -24.16 -34.33
CA SER A 1044 -14.17 -24.32 -34.54
C SER A 1044 -14.47 -25.61 -35.30
N GLY A 1045 -15.28 -26.48 -34.69
CA GLY A 1045 -15.67 -27.78 -35.26
C GLY A 1045 -14.75 -28.96 -34.91
N TRP A 1046 -13.70 -28.76 -34.11
CA TRP A 1046 -12.84 -29.84 -33.61
C TRP A 1046 -13.38 -30.33 -32.26
N SER A 1047 -13.24 -31.63 -31.95
CA SER A 1047 -13.67 -32.19 -30.66
C SER A 1047 -12.55 -32.26 -29.61
N GLN A 1048 -11.30 -32.16 -30.06
CA GLN A 1048 -10.08 -32.13 -29.23
C GLN A 1048 -8.88 -31.72 -30.10
N CYS A 1049 -7.88 -31.08 -29.49
CA CYS A 1049 -6.62 -30.75 -30.17
C CYS A 1049 -5.47 -30.63 -29.19
N SER A 1050 -4.58 -31.62 -29.12
CA SER A 1050 -3.29 -31.41 -28.45
C SER A 1050 -2.38 -30.57 -29.35
N LEU A 1051 -1.69 -29.58 -28.79
CA LEU A 1051 -0.97 -28.58 -29.58
C LEU A 1051 0.36 -28.20 -28.93
N LEU A 1052 1.40 -28.11 -29.74
CA LEU A 1052 2.74 -27.67 -29.35
C LEU A 1052 3.23 -26.58 -30.28
N ALA A 1053 3.57 -25.42 -29.72
CA ALA A 1053 4.10 -24.28 -30.47
C ALA A 1053 5.50 -23.90 -29.93
N VAL A 1054 6.51 -23.97 -30.80
CA VAL A 1054 7.92 -23.76 -30.47
C VAL A 1054 8.44 -22.51 -31.19
N PRO A 1055 8.85 -21.45 -30.47
CA PRO A 1055 9.48 -20.30 -31.08
C PRO A 1055 10.92 -20.64 -31.53
N ILE A 1056 11.27 -20.24 -32.75
CA ILE A 1056 12.61 -20.41 -33.34
C ILE A 1056 13.29 -19.05 -33.40
N PHE A 1057 14.36 -18.90 -32.61
CA PHE A 1057 15.13 -17.66 -32.51
C PHE A 1057 16.42 -17.72 -33.32
N THR A 1058 16.74 -16.62 -34.01
CA THR A 1058 18.04 -16.39 -34.64
C THR A 1058 18.60 -15.07 -34.10
N HIS A 1059 19.81 -15.07 -33.53
CA HIS A 1059 20.44 -13.87 -32.94
C HIS A 1059 19.49 -13.09 -31.99
N HIS A 1060 18.79 -13.79 -31.09
CA HIS A 1060 17.81 -13.23 -30.14
C HIS A 1060 16.56 -12.56 -30.74
N LEU A 1061 16.35 -12.68 -32.06
CA LEU A 1061 15.13 -12.27 -32.75
C LEU A 1061 14.29 -13.50 -33.11
N LEU A 1062 12.98 -13.44 -32.89
CA LEU A 1062 12.06 -14.51 -33.27
C LEU A 1062 11.94 -14.54 -34.79
N HIS A 1063 12.37 -15.65 -35.40
CA HIS A 1063 12.47 -15.77 -36.86
C HIS A 1063 11.34 -16.65 -37.43
N ALA A 1064 10.95 -17.68 -36.69
CA ALA A 1064 9.84 -18.55 -37.07
C ALA A 1064 9.14 -19.14 -35.83
N VAL A 1065 7.93 -19.67 -36.02
CA VAL A 1065 7.23 -20.49 -35.03
C VAL A 1065 6.90 -21.83 -35.68
N LEU A 1066 7.28 -22.91 -35.00
CA LEU A 1066 6.98 -24.28 -35.41
C LEU A 1066 5.76 -24.77 -34.61
N LEU A 1067 4.69 -25.11 -35.31
CA LEU A 1067 3.41 -25.52 -34.74
C LEU A 1067 3.14 -26.99 -35.08
N LEU A 1068 2.89 -27.81 -34.07
CA LEU A 1068 2.50 -29.21 -34.19
C LEU A 1068 1.11 -29.39 -33.59
N GLU A 1069 0.21 -30.05 -34.33
CA GLU A 1069 -1.15 -30.32 -33.89
C GLU A 1069 -1.47 -31.82 -33.99
N ASN A 1070 -2.22 -32.31 -33.01
CA ASN A 1070 -2.81 -33.64 -33.03
C ASN A 1070 -4.31 -33.54 -32.69
N SER A 1071 -5.16 -33.75 -33.70
CA SER A 1071 -6.63 -33.74 -33.57
C SER A 1071 -7.22 -35.11 -33.18
N ALA A 1072 -6.42 -36.17 -33.17
CA ALA A 1072 -6.86 -37.54 -32.90
C ALA A 1072 -6.69 -37.96 -31.42
N THR A 1073 -5.77 -37.34 -30.68
CA THR A 1073 -5.43 -37.74 -29.30
C THR A 1073 -5.14 -36.54 -28.41
N ARG A 1074 -5.72 -36.51 -27.20
CA ARG A 1074 -5.38 -35.53 -26.14
C ARG A 1074 -4.04 -35.90 -25.49
N ASN A 1075 -3.29 -34.89 -25.05
CA ASN A 1075 -1.96 -35.07 -24.45
C ASN A 1075 -1.01 -35.93 -25.32
N ALA A 1076 -0.99 -35.65 -26.63
CA ALA A 1076 -0.18 -36.42 -27.58
C ALA A 1076 1.33 -36.12 -27.43
N PHE A 1077 1.67 -34.96 -26.89
CA PHE A 1077 3.03 -34.46 -26.75
C PHE A 1077 3.47 -34.54 -25.28
N THR A 1078 4.36 -35.48 -24.98
CA THR A 1078 4.94 -35.67 -23.63
C THR A 1078 6.25 -34.90 -23.47
N ALA A 1079 6.69 -34.65 -22.23
CA ALA A 1079 7.97 -33.98 -21.95
C ALA A 1079 9.19 -34.65 -22.62
N GLU A 1080 9.20 -35.98 -22.71
CA GLU A 1080 10.27 -36.74 -23.37
C GLU A 1080 10.27 -36.57 -24.91
N ARG A 1081 9.08 -36.39 -25.51
CA ARG A 1081 8.94 -36.07 -26.95
C ARG A 1081 9.27 -34.61 -27.25
N LEU A 1082 9.05 -33.72 -26.29
CA LEU A 1082 9.37 -32.30 -26.40
C LEU A 1082 10.87 -32.08 -26.62
N ASP A 1083 11.73 -32.79 -25.88
CA ASP A 1083 13.19 -32.71 -26.06
C ASP A 1083 13.62 -33.09 -27.48
N THR A 1084 12.96 -34.09 -28.10
CA THR A 1084 13.22 -34.50 -29.48
C THR A 1084 12.77 -33.42 -30.49
N VAL A 1085 11.61 -32.80 -30.27
CA VAL A 1085 11.11 -31.69 -31.11
C VAL A 1085 12.01 -30.46 -30.98
N MET A 1086 12.48 -30.15 -29.77
CA MET A 1086 13.41 -29.03 -29.50
C MET A 1086 14.77 -29.24 -30.17
N LEU A 1087 15.26 -30.48 -30.24
CA LEU A 1087 16.52 -30.81 -30.91
C LEU A 1087 16.42 -30.63 -32.43
N ILE A 1088 15.28 -30.99 -33.03
CA ILE A 1088 14.99 -30.74 -34.46
C ILE A 1088 14.76 -29.24 -34.73
N ALA A 1089 14.05 -28.53 -33.83
CA ALA A 1089 13.84 -27.09 -33.93
C ALA A 1089 15.18 -26.32 -33.91
N GLY A 1090 16.15 -26.74 -33.07
CA GLY A 1090 17.49 -26.18 -33.07
C GLY A 1090 18.25 -26.36 -34.40
N GLN A 1091 18.04 -27.47 -35.11
CA GLN A 1091 18.63 -27.70 -36.44
C GLN A 1091 17.92 -26.90 -37.55
N LEU A 1092 16.61 -26.70 -37.41
CA LEU A 1092 15.85 -25.79 -38.28
C LEU A 1092 16.36 -24.35 -38.13
N THR A 1093 16.72 -23.91 -36.92
CA THR A 1093 17.38 -22.61 -36.72
C THR A 1093 18.64 -22.48 -37.56
N ILE A 1094 19.54 -23.47 -37.50
CA ILE A 1094 20.82 -23.44 -38.24
C ILE A 1094 20.59 -23.45 -39.76
N SER A 1095 19.61 -24.21 -40.24
CA SER A 1095 19.30 -24.34 -41.67
C SER A 1095 18.58 -23.10 -42.22
N LEU A 1096 17.71 -22.47 -41.43
CA LEU A 1096 17.07 -21.20 -41.75
C LEU A 1096 18.07 -20.04 -41.78
N VAL A 1097 19.06 -20.01 -40.87
CA VAL A 1097 20.18 -19.05 -40.93
C VAL A 1097 20.96 -19.21 -42.23
N LYS A 1098 21.36 -20.43 -42.59
CA LYS A 1098 22.08 -20.69 -43.86
C LYS A 1098 21.30 -20.26 -45.11
N LEU A 1099 19.98 -20.42 -45.11
CA LEU A 1099 19.12 -20.04 -46.25
C LEU A 1099 18.77 -18.54 -46.23
N GLY A 1100 18.75 -17.91 -45.06
CA GLY A 1100 18.57 -16.47 -44.87
C GLY A 1100 19.80 -15.67 -45.29
N ASP A 1101 21.01 -16.18 -45.02
CA ASP A 1101 22.29 -15.60 -45.47
C ASP A 1101 22.50 -15.71 -46.99
N ALA A 1102 21.70 -16.53 -47.70
CA ALA A 1102 21.73 -16.65 -49.16
C ALA A 1102 20.76 -15.67 -49.87
N ARG A 1103 20.02 -14.83 -49.12
CA ARG A 1103 19.08 -13.83 -49.67
C ARG A 1103 19.31 -12.40 -49.15
N THR A 1104 20.51 -12.12 -48.65
CA THR A 1104 21.09 -10.76 -48.61
C THR A 1104 22.35 -10.72 -49.44
#